data_AF-W0PJU5-F1
#
_entry.id   AF-W0PJU5-F1
#
_cell.length_a   1.000
_cell.length_b   1.000
_cell.length_c   1.000
_cell.angle_alpha   90.00
_cell.angle_beta   90.00
_cell.angle_gamma   90.00
#
_symmetry.space_group_name_H-M   'P 1'
#
loop_
_entity.id
_entity.type
_entity.pdbx_description
1 polymer ?
#
loop_
_entity_poly.entity_id
_entity_poly.type
_entity_poly.pdbx_seq_one_letter_code
_entity_poly.pdbx_strand_id
1 'polypeptide(L)'
;MNQHTNEPRFATVKADGVEYPIYLTSPNQDYIQKNLATTGIPYELPMLTDMKARLQPESTVLDIGANIGNHTFYLAQVLRCQVIAFEANDELAHAMDMTTSEAGLEERITVHAFALGDKPGFAAFEQAMPENLGGQALKKGTGRIKVRTLDSFGISAPISAIKIDVEGMELDVLKGGSKLIGAHLPMLYIEAQTKDSFLEISAYLREFGYVYRDTFNATPTHLFIHKTKLQDEGSIAKSSLSRVEYEYDLLTANKKIKKDLVDCQMKYRDISHLNSSLKLENERLQEQARLNAETPVSADDERLRIELDQAEKELADARLQIERLREDVFRERREKECQIQQFSQQNVADRLDAALQGKLTAEVERLTAENRSLSALLEGQQALKTALDESKKKCADMAFILENANAEVAQLQAERSKLLAKIKEIDEDRTQVLKLQEQIKQMQIKQQGLQAELTKQAEQLAVQEKKDNEQKLQLQSQAEQLTAMEKQAALVKELEVQIQQLSTETSRLQSENADLSTLLESSHVDSGKVEELELTLLDHKNRHSQAMEDNERLQSEIQQLNQALTAAENEVMGVRDLAQRQEDYKVKAEKSNEQLSRLTSELDSYRKEVERIPEMERINAALERQRDDYAEAIVSLKSQHQQYIEGMRLLHEQQQRDNEQQMQFLIQKKMESLAPLQANQEKLDKLIEYRNDIEKIYAERTPLLNNLQGTQGVEQIQDKKAALEDLNRQLAEFNNRSLS
;
A
#
# COMPACT_ATOMS: atom_id res chain seq x y z
N MET A 1 44.65 33.49 -10.43
CA MET A 1 45.78 32.58 -10.70
C MET A 1 45.21 31.17 -10.69
N ASN A 2 45.25 30.39 -11.77
CA ASN A 2 45.98 30.60 -13.03
C ASN A 2 45.03 30.83 -14.21
N GLN A 3 45.49 31.56 -15.22
CA GLN A 3 44.88 31.52 -16.56
C GLN A 3 45.48 30.31 -17.28
N HIS A 4 44.63 29.41 -17.79
CA HIS A 4 45.09 28.39 -18.73
C HIS A 4 45.22 29.04 -20.11
N THR A 5 46.40 29.60 -20.40
CA THR A 5 46.74 29.96 -21.77
C THR A 5 46.92 28.70 -22.60
N ASN A 6 46.43 28.69 -23.84
CA ASN A 6 46.59 27.55 -24.76
C ASN A 6 47.96 27.61 -25.45
N GLU A 7 48.99 28.05 -24.72
CA GLU A 7 50.30 28.42 -25.25
C GLU A 7 51.21 27.19 -25.43
N PRO A 8 51.97 27.12 -26.53
CA PRO A 8 53.02 26.13 -26.71
C PRO A 8 54.06 26.17 -25.59
N ARG A 9 54.55 25.01 -25.15
CA ARG A 9 55.62 24.91 -24.13
C ARG A 9 56.42 23.63 -24.25
N PHE A 10 57.65 23.66 -23.75
CA PHE A 10 58.38 22.43 -23.45
C PHE A 10 57.80 21.73 -22.21
N ALA A 11 57.59 20.42 -22.31
CA ALA A 11 57.38 19.53 -21.19
C ALA A 11 58.65 18.69 -20.96
N THR A 12 58.99 18.41 -19.70
CA THR A 12 60.08 17.50 -19.34
C THR A 12 59.54 16.08 -19.26
N VAL A 13 60.04 15.20 -20.14
CA VAL A 13 59.75 13.78 -20.15
C VAL A 13 60.86 13.03 -19.42
N LYS A 14 60.49 12.04 -18.61
CA LYS A 14 61.39 11.23 -17.78
C LYS A 14 61.15 9.76 -18.10
N ALA A 15 62.18 9.07 -18.57
CA ALA A 15 62.10 7.64 -18.88
C ALA A 15 63.46 6.98 -18.65
N ASP A 16 63.47 5.80 -18.02
CA ASP A 16 64.67 4.98 -17.83
C ASP A 16 65.89 5.69 -17.18
N GLY A 17 65.65 6.73 -16.39
CA GLY A 17 66.69 7.55 -15.75
C GLY A 17 67.24 8.69 -16.60
N VAL A 18 66.71 8.90 -17.81
CA VAL A 18 67.00 10.04 -18.68
C VAL A 18 65.85 11.05 -18.61
N GLU A 19 66.18 12.34 -18.58
CA GLU A 19 65.22 13.45 -18.68
C GLU A 19 65.49 14.26 -19.95
N TYR A 20 64.45 14.57 -20.73
CA TYR A 20 64.57 15.29 -21.99
C TYR A 20 63.33 16.18 -22.27
N PRO A 21 63.49 17.28 -23.03
CA PRO A 21 62.36 18.13 -23.42
C PRO A 21 61.56 17.50 -24.57
N ILE A 22 60.25 17.80 -24.63
CA ILE A 22 59.43 17.76 -25.85
C ILE A 22 58.64 19.07 -25.94
N TYR A 23 58.67 19.74 -27.10
CA TYR A 23 57.86 20.92 -27.40
C TYR A 23 56.43 20.51 -27.77
N LEU A 24 55.45 21.08 -27.10
CA LEU A 24 54.04 20.76 -27.27
C LEU A 24 53.29 22.02 -27.71
N THR A 25 52.58 21.96 -28.84
CA THR A 25 51.93 23.12 -29.45
C THR A 25 50.56 23.45 -28.84
N SER A 26 49.83 22.43 -28.39
CA SER A 26 48.47 22.54 -27.85
C SER A 26 48.28 21.73 -26.55
N PRO A 27 49.15 21.87 -25.53
CA PRO A 27 49.25 20.99 -24.36
C PRO A 27 48.07 21.02 -23.37
N ASN A 28 47.07 21.89 -23.59
CA ASN A 28 45.83 21.90 -22.79
C ASN A 28 44.63 21.30 -23.55
N GLN A 29 44.77 21.12 -24.87
CA GLN A 29 43.70 20.73 -25.81
C GLN A 29 43.94 19.35 -26.42
N ASP A 30 45.14 19.08 -26.97
CA ASP A 30 45.49 17.77 -27.47
C ASP A 30 45.65 16.77 -26.31
N TYR A 31 44.92 15.65 -26.36
CA TYR A 31 44.91 14.64 -25.28
C TYR A 31 46.29 14.04 -25.01
N ILE A 32 47.07 13.73 -26.04
CA ILE A 32 48.38 13.07 -25.92
C ILE A 32 49.39 14.06 -25.33
N GLN A 33 49.43 15.28 -25.87
CA GLN A 33 50.26 16.37 -25.34
C GLN A 33 49.91 16.70 -23.89
N LYS A 34 48.61 16.74 -23.56
CA LYS A 34 48.11 17.03 -22.21
C LYS A 34 48.48 15.95 -21.20
N ASN A 35 48.40 14.67 -21.57
CA ASN A 35 48.87 13.58 -20.73
C ASN A 35 50.38 13.73 -20.47
N LEU A 36 51.18 13.85 -21.53
CA LEU A 36 52.63 13.95 -21.45
C LEU A 36 53.07 15.15 -20.57
N ALA A 37 52.41 16.31 -20.75
CA ALA A 37 52.66 17.52 -19.96
C ALA A 37 52.14 17.48 -18.52
N THR A 38 51.40 16.43 -18.14
CA THR A 38 50.85 16.22 -16.79
C THR A 38 51.58 15.10 -16.06
N THR A 39 51.94 14.02 -16.74
CA THR A 39 52.63 12.85 -16.16
C THR A 39 54.15 12.98 -16.21
N GLY A 40 54.71 13.64 -17.23
CA GLY A 40 56.13 13.59 -17.55
C GLY A 40 56.62 12.19 -17.97
N ILE A 41 55.72 11.27 -18.33
CA ILE A 41 56.01 9.88 -18.71
C ILE A 41 55.61 9.69 -20.17
N PRO A 42 56.48 9.11 -21.04
CA PRO A 42 56.14 8.91 -22.44
C PRO A 42 54.97 7.94 -22.60
N TYR A 43 54.17 8.16 -23.65
CA TYR A 43 53.10 7.26 -24.03
C TYR A 43 53.69 5.93 -24.54
N GLU A 44 52.89 4.87 -24.52
CA GLU A 44 53.24 3.58 -25.15
C GLU A 44 54.45 2.88 -24.53
N LEU A 45 54.72 3.14 -23.24
CA LEU A 45 55.86 2.62 -22.49
C LEU A 45 56.08 1.09 -22.62
N PRO A 46 55.07 0.19 -22.74
CA PRO A 46 55.30 -1.22 -23.03
C PRO A 46 56.00 -1.46 -24.38
N MET A 47 55.57 -0.76 -25.45
CA MET A 47 56.25 -0.83 -26.75
C MET A 47 57.63 -0.17 -26.70
N LEU A 48 57.79 0.96 -26.01
CA LEU A 48 59.10 1.59 -25.82
C LEU A 48 60.08 0.67 -25.09
N THR A 49 59.61 -0.03 -24.05
CA THR A 49 60.38 -1.02 -23.29
C THR A 49 60.75 -2.22 -24.15
N ASP A 50 59.82 -2.68 -24.99
CA ASP A 50 60.07 -3.69 -25.99
C ASP A 50 61.16 -3.22 -26.97
N MET A 51 60.94 -2.11 -27.69
CA MET A 51 61.91 -1.47 -28.60
C MET A 51 63.29 -1.27 -27.96
N LYS A 52 63.37 -0.98 -26.66
CA LYS A 52 64.61 -0.89 -25.87
C LYS A 52 65.32 -2.23 -25.66
N ALA A 53 64.58 -3.31 -25.41
CA ALA A 53 65.15 -4.66 -25.38
C ALA A 53 65.54 -5.16 -26.78
N ARG A 54 64.93 -4.60 -27.83
CA ARG A 54 65.13 -5.01 -29.22
C ARG A 54 66.34 -4.33 -29.86
N LEU A 55 66.41 -2.99 -29.80
CA LEU A 55 67.37 -2.17 -30.53
C LEU A 55 68.72 -2.01 -29.81
N GLN A 56 69.72 -1.55 -30.57
CA GLN A 56 71.06 -1.25 -30.07
C GLN A 56 71.38 0.24 -30.24
N PRO A 57 72.24 0.83 -29.39
CA PRO A 57 72.76 2.17 -29.61
C PRO A 57 73.32 2.37 -31.02
N GLU A 58 73.15 3.56 -31.56
CA GLU A 58 73.46 3.97 -32.93
C GLU A 58 72.72 3.18 -34.05
N SER A 59 71.73 2.34 -33.69
CA SER A 59 70.77 1.78 -34.65
C SER A 59 70.05 2.87 -35.43
N THR A 60 69.91 2.72 -36.75
CA THR A 60 69.02 3.59 -37.53
C THR A 60 67.57 3.11 -37.39
N VAL A 61 66.68 4.01 -37.00
CA VAL A 61 65.24 3.78 -36.85
C VAL A 61 64.51 4.81 -37.68
N LEU A 62 63.46 4.42 -38.38
CA LEU A 62 62.50 5.39 -38.92
C LEU A 62 61.35 5.54 -37.92
N ASP A 63 60.80 6.73 -37.75
CA ASP A 63 59.57 6.97 -36.97
C ASP A 63 58.57 7.68 -37.88
N ILE A 64 57.82 6.90 -38.63
CA ILE A 64 56.83 7.40 -39.60
C ILE A 64 55.51 7.59 -38.84
N GLY A 65 54.84 8.73 -39.07
CA GLY A 65 53.77 9.17 -38.19
C GLY A 65 54.29 9.50 -36.79
N ALA A 66 55.32 10.35 -36.71
CA ALA A 66 56.01 10.63 -35.46
C ALA A 66 55.16 11.41 -34.45
N ASN A 67 54.10 12.10 -34.89
CA ASN A 67 53.21 12.92 -34.08
C ASN A 67 54.02 13.96 -33.28
N ILE A 68 53.93 13.98 -31.94
CA ILE A 68 54.72 14.86 -31.06
C ILE A 68 56.15 14.34 -30.79
N GLY A 69 56.60 13.34 -31.54
CA GLY A 69 57.92 12.72 -31.43
C GLY A 69 58.10 11.79 -30.23
N ASN A 70 57.03 11.28 -29.61
CA ASN A 70 57.09 10.41 -28.41
C ASN A 70 58.08 9.26 -28.57
N HIS A 71 58.03 8.58 -29.73
CA HIS A 71 58.93 7.49 -30.06
C HIS A 71 60.31 8.01 -30.46
N THR A 72 60.38 8.97 -31.39
CA THR A 72 61.61 9.65 -31.82
C THR A 72 62.51 10.09 -30.66
N PHE A 73 62.00 10.86 -29.70
CA PHE A 73 62.82 11.41 -28.62
C PHE A 73 63.20 10.35 -27.57
N TYR A 74 62.34 9.38 -27.27
CA TYR A 74 62.71 8.25 -26.42
C TYR A 74 63.86 7.43 -27.06
N LEU A 75 63.74 7.07 -28.33
CA LEU A 75 64.75 6.30 -29.06
C LEU A 75 66.07 7.08 -29.21
N ALA A 76 66.01 8.38 -29.46
CA ALA A 76 67.20 9.22 -29.59
C ALA A 76 67.89 9.50 -28.24
N GLN A 77 67.16 9.73 -27.15
CA GLN A 77 67.73 10.10 -25.84
C GLN A 77 68.06 8.89 -24.95
N VAL A 78 67.15 7.91 -24.87
CA VAL A 78 67.30 6.76 -23.97
C VAL A 78 68.15 5.66 -24.59
N LEU A 79 67.92 5.32 -25.86
CA LEU A 79 68.65 4.25 -26.56
C LEU A 79 69.85 4.77 -27.35
N ARG A 80 69.91 6.07 -27.63
CA ARG A 80 70.89 6.68 -28.56
C ARG A 80 70.81 6.07 -29.96
N CYS A 81 69.60 5.84 -30.46
CA CYS A 81 69.39 5.48 -31.87
C CYS A 81 69.52 6.73 -32.77
N GLN A 82 69.88 6.52 -34.04
CA GLN A 82 69.69 7.51 -35.10
C GLN A 82 68.24 7.41 -35.58
N VAL A 83 67.47 8.51 -35.58
CA VAL A 83 66.04 8.48 -35.94
C VAL A 83 65.75 9.36 -37.15
N ILE A 84 65.06 8.81 -38.15
CA ILE A 84 64.51 9.57 -39.28
C ILE A 84 62.99 9.61 -39.10
N ALA A 85 62.49 10.72 -38.59
CA ALA A 85 61.09 10.95 -38.26
C ALA A 85 60.35 11.53 -39.45
N PHE A 86 59.18 10.97 -39.80
CA PHE A 86 58.32 11.49 -40.86
C PHE A 86 56.97 11.87 -40.26
N GLU A 87 56.52 13.09 -40.49
CA GLU A 87 55.27 13.62 -39.96
C GLU A 87 54.54 14.40 -41.05
N ALA A 88 53.23 14.18 -41.19
CA ALA A 88 52.40 14.80 -42.21
C ALA A 88 51.91 16.20 -41.80
N ASN A 89 51.79 16.44 -40.49
CA ASN A 89 51.40 17.72 -39.93
C ASN A 89 52.62 18.65 -39.79
N ASP A 90 52.69 19.65 -40.67
CA ASP A 90 53.75 20.67 -40.73
C ASP A 90 54.00 21.37 -39.36
N GLU A 91 52.95 21.53 -38.55
CA GLU A 91 53.03 22.13 -37.20
C GLU A 91 53.73 21.19 -36.20
N LEU A 92 53.40 19.89 -36.23
CA LEU A 92 54.02 18.89 -35.35
C LEU A 92 55.45 18.57 -35.80
N ALA A 93 55.70 18.48 -37.10
CA ALA A 93 57.04 18.36 -37.66
C ALA A 93 57.94 19.52 -37.21
N HIS A 94 57.43 20.77 -37.27
CA HIS A 94 58.16 21.93 -36.79
C HIS A 94 58.36 21.93 -35.26
N ALA A 95 57.39 21.45 -34.48
CA ALA A 95 57.55 21.23 -33.04
C ALA A 95 58.63 20.19 -32.72
N MET A 96 58.75 19.15 -33.54
CA MET A 96 59.84 18.16 -33.44
C MET A 96 61.20 18.74 -33.83
N ASP A 97 61.30 19.59 -34.86
CA ASP A 97 62.54 20.32 -35.17
C ASP A 97 62.97 21.22 -34.01
N MET A 98 62.04 22.02 -33.46
CA MET A 98 62.28 22.89 -32.29
C MET A 98 62.75 22.08 -31.06
N THR A 99 62.18 20.89 -30.86
CA THR A 99 62.62 19.96 -29.80
C THR A 99 64.01 19.39 -30.08
N THR A 100 64.29 19.04 -31.34
CA THR A 100 65.57 18.47 -31.77
C THR A 100 66.71 19.43 -31.52
N SER A 101 66.54 20.73 -31.84
CA SER A 101 67.56 21.75 -31.56
C SER A 101 67.67 22.14 -30.08
N GLU A 102 66.56 22.25 -29.33
CA GLU A 102 66.64 22.51 -27.87
C GLU A 102 67.35 21.35 -27.13
N ALA A 103 67.22 20.13 -27.64
CA ALA A 103 67.89 18.94 -27.11
C ALA A 103 69.30 18.69 -27.66
N GLY A 104 69.76 19.45 -28.67
CA GLY A 104 71.06 19.24 -29.34
C GLY A 104 71.19 17.90 -30.05
N LEU A 105 70.14 17.49 -30.78
CA LEU A 105 69.98 16.18 -31.41
C LEU A 105 70.04 16.20 -32.95
N GLU A 106 70.47 17.30 -33.59
CA GLU A 106 70.48 17.44 -35.06
C GLU A 106 71.38 16.41 -35.80
N GLU A 107 72.43 15.91 -35.14
CA GLU A 107 73.26 14.82 -35.69
C GLU A 107 72.59 13.43 -35.56
N ARG A 108 71.46 13.35 -34.85
CA ARG A 108 70.81 12.11 -34.38
C ARG A 108 69.37 11.96 -34.85
N ILE A 109 68.64 13.07 -35.01
CA ILE A 109 67.26 13.10 -35.49
C ILE A 109 67.21 13.89 -36.80
N THR A 110 66.53 13.35 -37.79
CA THR A 110 66.14 14.08 -39.01
C THR A 110 64.62 14.05 -39.12
N VAL A 111 63.97 15.22 -39.07
CA VAL A 111 62.51 15.33 -39.22
C VAL A 111 62.13 15.63 -40.67
N HIS A 112 61.00 15.09 -41.11
CA HIS A 112 60.53 15.14 -42.49
C HIS A 112 59.03 15.48 -42.55
N ALA A 113 58.73 16.76 -42.81
CA ALA A 113 57.39 17.33 -42.94
C ALA A 113 56.67 16.94 -44.26
N PHE A 114 56.35 15.66 -44.40
CA PHE A 114 55.50 15.11 -45.48
C PHE A 114 55.04 13.68 -45.14
N ALA A 115 53.92 13.27 -45.73
CA ALA A 115 53.40 11.92 -45.61
C ALA A 115 54.15 10.93 -46.51
N LEU A 116 54.17 9.66 -46.12
CA LEU A 116 54.62 8.56 -46.97
C LEU A 116 53.41 7.79 -47.56
N GLY A 117 53.64 7.04 -48.64
CA GLY A 117 52.61 6.22 -49.29
C GLY A 117 53.09 5.53 -50.58
N ASP A 118 52.15 4.93 -51.32
CA ASP A 118 52.41 3.98 -52.41
C ASP A 118 52.98 4.62 -53.68
N LYS A 119 52.70 5.92 -53.84
CA LYS A 119 53.07 6.73 -54.99
C LYS A 119 53.26 8.19 -54.57
N PRO A 120 54.14 8.96 -55.25
CA PRO A 120 54.25 10.39 -55.01
C PRO A 120 52.94 11.12 -55.33
N GLY A 121 52.60 12.17 -54.56
CA GLY A 121 51.36 12.91 -54.74
C GLY A 121 51.14 13.99 -53.68
N PHE A 122 49.86 14.29 -53.43
CA PHE A 122 49.43 15.24 -52.39
C PHE A 122 48.26 14.68 -51.57
N ALA A 123 48.13 15.17 -50.33
CA ALA A 123 47.09 14.82 -49.39
C ALA A 123 46.59 16.02 -48.55
N ALA A 124 45.47 15.80 -47.86
CA ALA A 124 44.87 16.67 -46.86
C ALA A 124 44.36 15.83 -45.69
N PHE A 125 44.30 16.39 -44.49
CA PHE A 125 43.58 15.74 -43.39
C PHE A 125 42.06 15.68 -43.71
N GLU A 126 41.43 14.53 -43.50
CA GLU A 126 40.00 14.32 -43.80
C GLU A 126 39.07 15.07 -42.84
N GLN A 127 39.52 15.23 -41.60
CA GLN A 127 38.87 15.99 -40.56
C GLN A 127 39.92 16.68 -39.70
N ALA A 128 39.72 17.97 -39.41
CA ALA A 128 40.55 18.66 -38.43
C ALA A 128 40.21 18.16 -37.02
N MET A 129 41.19 17.67 -36.28
CA MET A 129 41.03 17.22 -34.89
C MET A 129 42.00 17.94 -33.94
N PRO A 130 41.67 19.16 -33.48
CA PRO A 130 42.49 19.92 -32.52
C PRO A 130 42.72 19.21 -31.17
N GLU A 131 41.84 18.28 -30.80
CA GLU A 131 41.93 17.48 -29.56
C GLU A 131 42.88 16.26 -29.69
N ASN A 132 43.35 15.94 -30.91
CA ASN A 132 44.32 14.88 -31.20
C ASN A 132 44.97 15.13 -32.59
N LEU A 133 45.98 16.00 -32.63
CA LEU A 133 46.58 16.51 -33.86
C LEU A 133 47.37 15.44 -34.65
N GLY A 134 47.87 14.41 -33.97
CA GLY A 134 48.47 13.24 -34.63
C GLY A 134 47.43 12.25 -35.15
N GLY A 135 46.22 12.24 -34.60
CA GLY A 135 45.18 11.24 -34.87
C GLY A 135 44.45 11.34 -36.21
N GLN A 136 45.00 12.05 -37.20
CA GLN A 136 44.26 12.59 -38.35
C GLN A 136 44.49 11.82 -39.66
N ALA A 137 43.43 11.18 -40.17
CA ALA A 137 43.45 10.48 -41.45
C ALA A 137 43.72 11.38 -42.66
N LEU A 138 44.42 10.84 -43.67
CA LEU A 138 44.87 11.57 -44.86
C LEU A 138 44.14 11.15 -46.15
N LYS A 139 43.47 12.11 -46.80
CA LYS A 139 42.84 11.95 -48.12
C LYS A 139 43.84 12.18 -49.25
N LYS A 140 44.13 11.14 -50.03
CA LYS A 140 44.98 11.24 -51.22
C LYS A 140 44.30 12.01 -52.36
N GLY A 141 45.10 12.75 -53.14
CA GLY A 141 44.68 13.41 -54.38
C GLY A 141 44.12 14.83 -54.21
N THR A 142 43.96 15.31 -52.97
CA THR A 142 43.50 16.66 -52.62
C THR A 142 44.43 17.28 -51.60
N GLY A 143 44.63 18.60 -51.59
CA GLY A 143 45.34 19.30 -50.50
C GLY A 143 46.74 19.80 -50.83
N ARG A 144 47.56 19.96 -49.78
CA ARG A 144 48.91 20.56 -49.84
C ARG A 144 50.01 19.72 -49.16
N ILE A 145 49.64 18.74 -48.34
CA ILE A 145 50.61 17.84 -47.69
C ILE A 145 51.24 17.01 -48.81
N LYS A 146 52.56 16.96 -48.90
CA LYS A 146 53.25 16.15 -49.90
C LYS A 146 53.14 14.67 -49.51
N VAL A 147 52.99 13.80 -50.49
CA VAL A 147 53.09 12.34 -50.33
C VAL A 147 54.32 11.86 -51.11
N ARG A 148 55.16 11.02 -50.52
CA ARG A 148 56.32 10.40 -51.17
C ARG A 148 56.37 8.89 -50.91
N THR A 149 57.09 8.15 -51.75
CA THR A 149 57.41 6.74 -51.48
C THR A 149 58.64 6.66 -50.57
N LEU A 150 58.66 5.72 -49.63
CA LEU A 150 59.81 5.50 -48.73
C LEU A 150 61.07 5.08 -49.52
N ASP A 151 60.91 4.27 -50.57
CA ASP A 151 61.96 3.92 -51.55
C ASP A 151 62.57 5.15 -52.24
N SER A 152 61.92 6.33 -52.23
CA SER A 152 62.47 7.56 -52.83
C SER A 152 63.54 8.27 -52.00
N PHE A 153 63.88 7.75 -50.81
CA PHE A 153 64.84 8.38 -49.90
C PHE A 153 66.27 7.85 -49.99
N GLY A 154 66.49 6.70 -50.64
CA GLY A 154 67.85 6.18 -50.89
C GLY A 154 68.69 5.97 -49.63
N ILE A 155 68.05 5.68 -48.49
CA ILE A 155 68.69 5.53 -47.18
C ILE A 155 69.69 4.36 -47.25
N SER A 156 70.99 4.67 -47.21
CA SER A 156 72.06 3.68 -47.32
C SER A 156 72.51 3.08 -45.99
N ALA A 157 72.08 3.67 -44.87
CA ALA A 157 72.36 3.16 -43.53
C ALA A 157 71.60 1.85 -43.27
N PRO A 158 72.16 0.87 -42.56
CA PRO A 158 71.43 -0.32 -42.12
C PRO A 158 70.28 0.08 -41.19
N ILE A 159 69.05 0.04 -41.72
CA ILE A 159 67.85 0.33 -40.93
C ILE A 159 67.62 -0.83 -39.96
N SER A 160 67.78 -0.55 -38.67
CA SER A 160 67.39 -1.44 -37.60
C SER A 160 65.87 -1.48 -37.53
N ALA A 161 65.14 -0.39 -37.28
CA ALA A 161 63.67 -0.35 -37.07
C ALA A 161 62.89 0.69 -37.90
N ILE A 162 61.55 0.59 -37.93
CA ILE A 162 60.63 1.56 -38.58
C ILE A 162 59.28 1.64 -37.83
N LYS A 163 58.98 2.66 -37.01
CA LYS A 163 57.58 2.91 -36.61
C LYS A 163 56.78 3.44 -37.83
N ILE A 164 55.49 3.12 -38.01
CA ILE A 164 54.59 3.77 -39.00
C ILE A 164 53.19 3.92 -38.37
N ASP A 165 52.68 5.14 -38.29
CA ASP A 165 51.46 5.42 -37.54
C ASP A 165 50.78 6.65 -38.15
N VAL A 166 50.26 6.50 -39.37
CA VAL A 166 49.99 7.61 -40.31
C VAL A 166 48.51 7.94 -40.51
N GLU A 167 47.68 7.50 -39.55
CA GLU A 167 46.23 7.67 -39.36
C GLU A 167 45.28 7.52 -40.56
N GLY A 168 45.80 7.11 -41.72
CA GLY A 168 45.02 6.54 -42.82
C GLY A 168 45.84 5.58 -43.68
N MET A 169 46.87 6.13 -44.33
CA MET A 169 47.43 5.60 -45.59
C MET A 169 48.50 4.52 -45.40
N GLU A 170 48.32 3.71 -44.37
CA GLU A 170 49.35 2.89 -43.79
C GLU A 170 49.94 1.92 -44.84
N LEU A 171 49.19 0.90 -45.33
CA LEU A 171 49.64 -0.18 -46.27
C LEU A 171 50.46 0.31 -47.46
N ASP A 172 50.13 1.53 -47.86
CA ASP A 172 50.71 2.16 -49.01
C ASP A 172 52.16 2.61 -48.73
N VAL A 173 52.56 2.78 -47.47
CA VAL A 173 53.95 2.98 -47.04
C VAL A 173 54.81 1.71 -47.23
N LEU A 174 54.31 0.50 -46.93
CA LEU A 174 54.99 -0.79 -47.14
C LEU A 174 55.17 -1.00 -48.64
N LYS A 175 54.11 -0.78 -49.43
CA LYS A 175 54.18 -0.81 -50.90
C LYS A 175 55.23 0.18 -51.41
N GLY A 176 55.18 1.42 -50.90
CA GLY A 176 56.09 2.51 -51.25
C GLY A 176 57.52 2.36 -50.70
N GLY A 177 57.76 1.45 -49.76
CA GLY A 177 59.07 1.15 -49.15
C GLY A 177 59.54 -0.29 -49.42
N SER A 178 58.88 -1.00 -50.33
CA SER A 178 59.03 -2.45 -50.49
C SER A 178 60.45 -2.90 -50.84
N LYS A 179 61.24 -2.06 -51.54
CA LYS A 179 62.65 -2.37 -51.83
C LYS A 179 63.54 -2.12 -50.62
N LEU A 180 63.37 -1.01 -49.93
CA LEU A 180 64.08 -0.68 -48.69
C LEU A 180 63.81 -1.74 -47.61
N ILE A 181 62.55 -2.14 -47.46
CA ILE A 181 62.13 -3.18 -46.53
C ILE A 181 62.75 -4.53 -46.92
N GLY A 182 62.66 -4.93 -48.18
CA GLY A 182 63.29 -6.17 -48.68
C GLY A 182 64.82 -6.19 -48.59
N ALA A 183 65.49 -5.02 -48.65
CA ALA A 183 66.95 -4.91 -48.62
C ALA A 183 67.53 -4.92 -47.19
N HIS A 184 66.94 -4.17 -46.27
CA HIS A 184 67.43 -4.07 -44.88
C HIS A 184 66.81 -5.12 -43.94
N LEU A 185 65.71 -5.75 -44.38
CA LEU A 185 64.85 -6.61 -43.58
C LEU A 185 64.54 -6.00 -42.20
N PRO A 186 64.17 -4.70 -42.10
CA PRO A 186 64.28 -3.93 -40.86
C PRO A 186 63.23 -4.33 -39.81
N MET A 187 63.15 -3.57 -38.72
CA MET A 187 62.42 -3.90 -37.49
C MET A 187 61.26 -2.97 -37.24
N LEU A 188 60.25 -3.11 -38.09
CA LEU A 188 59.13 -2.21 -38.07
C LEU A 188 58.26 -2.40 -36.80
N TYR A 189 57.47 -1.38 -36.47
CA TYR A 189 56.37 -1.30 -35.50
C TYR A 189 55.35 -0.36 -36.12
N ILE A 190 54.05 -0.58 -35.97
CA ILE A 190 53.08 0.07 -36.85
C ILE A 190 51.74 0.31 -36.06
N GLU A 191 50.59 0.83 -36.53
CA GLU A 191 49.34 0.97 -35.69
C GLU A 191 48.17 0.02 -36.07
N ALA A 192 47.26 -0.35 -35.15
CA ALA A 192 46.31 -1.49 -35.32
C ALA A 192 44.79 -1.33 -34.93
N GLN A 193 44.04 -0.40 -35.52
CA GLN A 193 42.63 -0.06 -35.22
C GLN A 193 41.51 -1.09 -35.58
N THR A 194 41.62 -1.82 -36.69
CA THR A 194 40.51 -2.59 -37.33
C THR A 194 40.92 -3.97 -37.89
N LYS A 195 40.04 -4.98 -37.85
CA LYS A 195 40.42 -6.39 -38.06
C LYS A 195 40.89 -6.76 -39.47
N ASP A 196 40.07 -6.47 -40.48
CA ASP A 196 40.29 -6.93 -41.85
C ASP A 196 41.66 -6.51 -42.40
N SER A 197 42.09 -5.33 -41.99
CA SER A 197 43.28 -4.65 -42.43
C SER A 197 44.52 -5.22 -41.70
N PHE A 198 44.42 -5.65 -40.42
CA PHE A 198 45.42 -6.57 -39.81
C PHE A 198 45.63 -7.84 -40.66
N LEU A 199 44.56 -8.40 -41.24
CA LEU A 199 44.66 -9.60 -42.08
C LEU A 199 45.35 -9.31 -43.41
N GLU A 200 44.98 -8.22 -44.07
CA GLU A 200 45.56 -7.79 -45.34
C GLU A 200 47.10 -7.50 -45.16
N ILE A 201 47.56 -6.97 -44.00
CA ILE A 201 49.00 -6.84 -43.61
C ILE A 201 49.66 -8.20 -43.54
N SER A 202 49.00 -9.08 -42.79
CA SER A 202 49.48 -10.42 -42.52
C SER A 202 49.52 -11.29 -43.77
N ALA A 203 48.76 -10.94 -44.80
CA ALA A 203 48.93 -11.45 -46.14
C ALA A 203 50.17 -10.84 -46.81
N TYR A 204 50.20 -9.51 -47.03
CA TYR A 204 51.26 -8.82 -47.77
C TYR A 204 52.67 -9.11 -47.21
N LEU A 205 52.87 -8.93 -45.91
CA LEU A 205 54.16 -9.13 -45.24
C LEU A 205 54.68 -10.57 -45.25
N ARG A 206 53.76 -11.53 -45.33
CA ARG A 206 54.09 -12.95 -45.39
C ARG A 206 54.70 -13.33 -46.74
N GLU A 207 54.35 -12.62 -47.81
CA GLU A 207 55.02 -12.71 -49.11
C GLU A 207 56.49 -12.23 -49.00
N PHE A 208 56.72 -11.15 -48.24
CA PHE A 208 58.06 -10.66 -47.89
C PHE A 208 58.77 -11.48 -46.79
N GLY A 209 58.16 -12.56 -46.28
CA GLY A 209 58.80 -13.50 -45.35
C GLY A 209 58.75 -13.11 -43.86
N TYR A 210 57.90 -12.17 -43.47
CA TYR A 210 57.73 -11.73 -42.08
C TYR A 210 56.61 -12.50 -41.35
N VAL A 211 56.72 -12.61 -40.02
CA VAL A 211 56.03 -13.62 -39.20
C VAL A 211 55.59 -13.09 -37.83
N TYR A 212 54.27 -12.99 -37.56
CA TYR A 212 53.72 -12.38 -36.32
C TYR A 212 54.38 -12.90 -35.03
N ARG A 213 54.53 -12.01 -34.05
CA ARG A 213 55.13 -12.21 -32.73
C ARG A 213 54.35 -11.62 -31.56
N ASP A 214 53.98 -10.34 -31.58
CA ASP A 214 53.44 -9.66 -30.38
C ASP A 214 52.52 -8.47 -30.69
N THR A 215 51.82 -7.92 -29.66
CA THR A 215 51.02 -6.69 -29.75
C THR A 215 51.12 -5.80 -28.50
N PHE A 216 51.13 -4.49 -28.72
CA PHE A 216 51.18 -3.44 -27.70
C PHE A 216 49.94 -2.53 -27.78
N ASN A 217 49.92 -1.45 -26.99
CA ASN A 217 49.09 -0.25 -27.15
C ASN A 217 47.54 -0.40 -27.03
N ALA A 218 46.83 0.73 -27.07
CA ALA A 218 45.39 0.84 -26.79
C ALA A 218 44.50 0.82 -28.05
N THR A 219 44.91 1.54 -29.11
CA THR A 219 44.88 0.87 -30.41
C THR A 219 45.97 -0.19 -30.37
N PRO A 220 45.72 -1.46 -30.75
CA PRO A 220 46.81 -2.43 -30.77
C PRO A 220 47.99 -1.96 -31.65
N THR A 221 49.19 -2.49 -31.43
CA THR A 221 50.37 -2.25 -32.28
C THR A 221 51.18 -3.54 -32.36
N HIS A 222 51.16 -4.20 -33.51
CA HIS A 222 51.75 -5.53 -33.70
C HIS A 222 53.25 -5.54 -34.04
N LEU A 223 53.82 -6.73 -33.90
CA LEU A 223 55.20 -7.08 -34.17
C LEU A 223 55.22 -8.41 -34.96
N PHE A 224 55.74 -8.48 -36.19
CA PHE A 224 56.01 -9.71 -36.98
C PHE A 224 57.46 -9.78 -37.49
N ILE A 225 58.30 -10.67 -36.98
CA ILE A 225 59.73 -10.64 -37.32
C ILE A 225 60.03 -11.34 -38.66
N HIS A 226 61.00 -10.82 -39.45
CA HIS A 226 61.44 -11.51 -40.66
C HIS A 226 62.02 -12.88 -40.29
N LYS A 227 61.60 -13.94 -41.00
CA LYS A 227 61.95 -15.34 -40.67
C LYS A 227 63.46 -15.61 -40.53
N THR A 228 64.34 -14.86 -41.19
CA THR A 228 65.81 -15.02 -41.06
C THR A 228 66.43 -14.31 -39.86
N LYS A 229 65.69 -13.43 -39.16
CA LYS A 229 66.09 -12.77 -37.91
C LYS A 229 65.53 -13.50 -36.67
N LEU A 230 65.02 -14.72 -36.85
CA LEU A 230 64.38 -15.54 -35.82
C LEU A 230 65.16 -16.83 -35.60
N GLN A 231 65.39 -17.20 -34.34
CA GLN A 231 66.20 -18.37 -33.97
C GLN A 231 65.37 -19.67 -33.81
N ASP A 232 64.04 -19.56 -33.72
CA ASP A 232 63.12 -20.71 -33.63
C ASP A 232 62.35 -20.94 -34.94
N GLU A 233 62.45 -22.15 -35.49
CA GLU A 233 61.77 -22.54 -36.72
C GLU A 233 60.29 -22.97 -36.50
N GLY A 234 59.39 -22.32 -37.23
CA GLY A 234 58.14 -22.94 -37.72
C GLY A 234 56.89 -22.87 -36.84
N SER A 235 56.96 -23.21 -35.54
CA SER A 235 55.74 -23.65 -34.82
C SER A 235 54.76 -22.55 -34.38
N ILE A 236 55.25 -21.37 -33.99
CA ILE A 236 54.44 -20.35 -33.27
C ILE A 236 53.50 -19.53 -34.20
N ALA A 237 53.88 -19.33 -35.46
CA ALA A 237 53.32 -18.29 -36.32
C ALA A 237 51.78 -18.36 -36.54
N LYS A 238 51.21 -19.56 -36.65
CA LYS A 238 49.78 -19.73 -37.00
C LYS A 238 48.83 -19.57 -35.82
N SER A 239 49.21 -20.01 -34.62
CA SER A 239 48.34 -19.93 -33.44
C SER A 239 48.21 -18.50 -32.93
N SER A 240 49.28 -17.71 -33.01
CA SER A 240 49.26 -16.29 -32.66
C SER A 240 48.31 -15.47 -33.55
N LEU A 241 48.25 -15.74 -34.86
CA LEU A 241 47.39 -14.99 -35.79
C LEU A 241 45.90 -15.14 -35.46
N SER A 242 45.42 -16.38 -35.28
CA SER A 242 44.04 -16.65 -34.87
C SER A 242 43.67 -16.04 -33.52
N ARG A 243 44.66 -15.83 -32.62
CA ARG A 243 44.45 -15.14 -31.34
C ARG A 243 44.25 -13.64 -31.54
N VAL A 244 45.06 -12.99 -32.36
CA VAL A 244 44.91 -11.54 -32.64
C VAL A 244 43.59 -11.24 -33.36
N GLU A 245 43.21 -12.09 -34.32
CA GLU A 245 41.90 -12.01 -34.98
C GLU A 245 40.73 -12.04 -33.98
N TYR A 246 40.87 -12.79 -32.89
CA TYR A 246 39.87 -12.87 -31.83
C TYR A 246 39.93 -11.67 -30.86
N GLU A 247 41.13 -11.20 -30.53
CA GLU A 247 41.32 -9.96 -29.75
C GLU A 247 40.70 -8.74 -30.48
N TYR A 248 40.71 -8.71 -31.82
CA TYR A 248 39.95 -7.75 -32.63
C TYR A 248 38.43 -7.85 -32.50
N ASP A 249 37.87 -9.05 -32.54
CA ASP A 249 36.43 -9.25 -32.41
C ASP A 249 35.97 -8.76 -31.02
N LEU A 250 36.76 -9.02 -29.98
CA LEU A 250 36.56 -8.50 -28.63
C LEU A 250 36.69 -6.97 -28.54
N LEU A 251 37.71 -6.36 -29.17
CA LEU A 251 37.87 -4.90 -29.18
C LEU A 251 36.71 -4.20 -29.89
N THR A 252 36.25 -4.77 -31.02
CA THR A 252 35.09 -4.29 -31.77
C THR A 252 33.81 -4.40 -30.93
N ALA A 253 33.58 -5.55 -30.29
CA ALA A 253 32.46 -5.74 -29.39
C ALA A 253 32.48 -4.79 -28.18
N ASN A 254 33.67 -4.53 -27.61
CA ASN A 254 33.83 -3.59 -26.49
C ASN A 254 33.63 -2.12 -26.90
N LYS A 255 34.12 -1.70 -28.09
CA LYS A 255 33.82 -0.38 -28.67
C LYS A 255 32.29 -0.21 -28.85
N LYS A 256 31.60 -1.24 -29.33
CA LYS A 256 30.13 -1.26 -29.47
C LYS A 256 29.41 -1.15 -28.11
N ILE A 257 29.75 -1.98 -27.11
CA ILE A 257 29.17 -1.90 -25.75
C ILE A 257 29.36 -0.50 -25.14
N LYS A 258 30.55 0.10 -25.28
CA LYS A 258 30.81 1.45 -24.75
C LYS A 258 29.93 2.50 -25.41
N LYS A 259 29.71 2.41 -26.73
CA LYS A 259 28.76 3.29 -27.43
C LYS A 259 27.32 3.05 -26.97
N ASP A 260 26.86 1.78 -26.96
CA ASP A 260 25.51 1.42 -26.54
C ASP A 260 25.23 1.90 -25.10
N LEU A 261 26.23 1.88 -24.20
CA LEU A 261 26.13 2.39 -22.83
C LEU A 261 25.99 3.92 -22.79
N VAL A 262 26.78 4.66 -23.57
CA VAL A 262 26.69 6.13 -23.66
C VAL A 262 25.35 6.56 -24.28
N ASP A 263 24.92 5.89 -25.36
CA ASP A 263 23.62 6.12 -25.99
C ASP A 263 22.46 5.85 -25.00
N CYS A 264 22.59 4.85 -24.13
CA CYS A 264 21.63 4.60 -23.04
C CYS A 264 21.67 5.67 -21.94
N GLN A 265 22.86 6.16 -21.56
CA GLN A 265 23.01 7.23 -20.57
C GLN A 265 22.44 8.56 -21.06
N MET A 266 22.64 8.89 -22.34
CA MET A 266 22.00 10.05 -22.98
C MET A 266 20.49 9.90 -22.98
N LYS A 267 19.95 8.78 -23.49
CA LYS A 267 18.49 8.52 -23.48
C LYS A 267 17.88 8.55 -22.08
N TYR A 268 18.56 8.05 -21.06
CA TYR A 268 18.09 8.16 -19.66
C TYR A 268 18.05 9.61 -19.17
N ARG A 269 19.06 10.43 -19.53
CA ARG A 269 19.08 11.87 -19.24
C ARG A 269 17.97 12.62 -19.98
N ASP A 270 17.75 12.30 -21.25
CA ASP A 270 16.71 12.92 -22.08
C ASP A 270 15.31 12.56 -21.57
N ILE A 271 15.08 11.31 -21.18
CA ILE A 271 13.85 10.86 -20.51
C ILE A 271 13.66 11.57 -19.16
N SER A 272 14.74 11.77 -18.39
CA SER A 272 14.68 12.51 -17.11
C SER A 272 14.31 13.99 -17.30
N HIS A 273 14.89 14.65 -18.31
CA HIS A 273 14.52 16.01 -18.71
C HIS A 273 13.07 16.07 -19.22
N LEU A 274 12.67 15.18 -20.13
CA LEU A 274 11.31 15.12 -20.67
C LEU A 274 10.27 14.87 -19.58
N ASN A 275 10.52 13.95 -18.64
CA ASN A 275 9.63 13.68 -17.50
C ASN A 275 9.53 14.89 -16.56
N SER A 276 10.62 15.67 -16.40
CA SER A 276 10.61 16.93 -15.66
C SER A 276 9.75 18.00 -16.36
N SER A 277 9.87 18.13 -17.68
CA SER A 277 9.04 19.02 -18.50
C SER A 277 7.57 18.61 -18.49
N LEU A 278 7.26 17.33 -18.70
CA LEU A 278 5.90 16.78 -18.67
C LEU A 278 5.25 16.90 -17.28
N LYS A 279 6.03 16.91 -16.20
CA LYS A 279 5.53 17.19 -14.84
C LYS A 279 5.14 18.67 -14.68
N LEU A 280 6.01 19.60 -15.10
CA LEU A 280 5.69 21.03 -15.15
C LEU A 280 4.49 21.34 -16.04
N GLU A 281 4.37 20.64 -17.16
CA GLU A 281 3.23 20.77 -18.09
C GLU A 281 1.95 20.15 -17.51
N ASN A 282 2.03 19.02 -16.80
CA ASN A 282 0.89 18.50 -16.03
C ASN A 282 0.44 19.45 -14.92
N GLU A 283 1.37 20.03 -14.15
CA GLU A 283 1.06 21.01 -13.11
C GLU A 283 0.37 22.25 -13.71
N ARG A 284 0.86 22.73 -14.86
CA ARG A 284 0.23 23.80 -15.64
C ARG A 284 -1.15 23.42 -16.21
N LEU A 285 -1.29 22.23 -16.78
CA LEU A 285 -2.55 21.74 -17.36
C LEU A 285 -3.61 21.46 -16.29
N GLN A 286 -3.23 21.03 -15.09
CA GLN A 286 -4.14 20.88 -13.95
C GLN A 286 -4.67 22.24 -13.47
N GLU A 287 -3.81 23.27 -13.42
CA GLU A 287 -4.25 24.63 -13.09
C GLU A 287 -5.07 25.27 -14.23
N GLN A 288 -4.73 25.02 -15.50
CA GLN A 288 -5.57 25.42 -16.63
C GLN A 288 -6.91 24.65 -16.66
N ALA A 289 -6.97 23.39 -16.26
CA ALA A 289 -8.22 22.63 -16.16
C ALA A 289 -9.11 23.14 -15.01
N ARG A 290 -8.53 23.61 -13.90
CA ARG A 290 -9.25 24.35 -12.85
C ARG A 290 -9.85 25.65 -13.38
N LEU A 291 -9.09 26.43 -14.15
CA LEU A 291 -9.53 27.71 -14.71
C LEU A 291 -10.57 27.53 -15.83
N ASN A 292 -10.40 26.52 -16.68
CA ASN A 292 -11.29 26.25 -17.82
C ASN A 292 -12.59 25.52 -17.42
N ALA A 293 -12.75 25.12 -16.16
CA ALA A 293 -14.01 24.54 -15.66
C ALA A 293 -15.20 25.52 -15.71
N GLU A 294 -14.96 26.80 -15.99
CA GLU A 294 -15.99 27.85 -16.03
C GLU A 294 -16.45 28.26 -17.46
N THR A 295 -16.00 27.60 -18.56
CA THR A 295 -16.40 28.00 -19.94
C THR A 295 -16.66 26.85 -20.93
N PRO A 296 -17.71 26.89 -21.78
CA PRO A 296 -17.99 25.84 -22.78
C PRO A 296 -17.05 25.83 -24.01
N VAL A 297 -16.90 24.65 -24.62
CA VAL A 297 -15.92 24.33 -25.68
C VAL A 297 -16.43 24.64 -27.11
N SER A 298 -15.51 24.92 -28.05
CA SER A 298 -15.80 25.12 -29.48
C SER A 298 -14.68 24.61 -30.42
N ALA A 299 -15.09 23.84 -31.44
CA ALA A 299 -14.46 23.58 -32.76
C ALA A 299 -12.94 23.25 -32.90
N ASP A 300 -12.02 24.10 -32.44
CA ASP A 300 -10.59 24.02 -32.84
C ASP A 300 -9.87 22.76 -32.32
N ASP A 301 -10.39 22.19 -31.22
CA ASP A 301 -9.91 20.96 -30.56
C ASP A 301 -9.89 19.74 -31.51
N GLU A 302 -10.80 19.68 -32.48
CA GLU A 302 -10.97 18.51 -33.35
C GLU A 302 -9.92 18.45 -34.48
N ARG A 303 -9.39 19.59 -34.92
CA ARG A 303 -8.36 19.62 -35.98
C ARG A 303 -6.98 19.25 -35.45
N LEU A 304 -6.64 19.70 -34.24
CA LEU A 304 -5.36 19.41 -33.59
C LEU A 304 -5.21 17.91 -33.26
N ARG A 305 -6.31 17.22 -32.96
CA ARG A 305 -6.30 15.75 -32.75
C ARG A 305 -5.89 14.98 -34.00
N ILE A 306 -6.35 15.38 -35.18
CA ILE A 306 -6.04 14.69 -36.44
C ILE A 306 -4.56 14.81 -36.80
N GLU A 307 -3.98 16.01 -36.62
CA GLU A 307 -2.55 16.25 -36.86
C GLU A 307 -1.66 15.49 -35.85
N LEU A 308 -2.13 15.27 -34.61
CA LEU A 308 -1.46 14.46 -33.59
C LEU A 308 -1.50 12.95 -33.88
N ASP A 309 -2.69 12.39 -34.14
CA ASP A 309 -2.91 10.97 -34.49
C ASP A 309 -1.99 10.49 -35.62
N GLN A 310 -1.75 11.37 -36.59
CA GLN A 310 -0.95 11.07 -37.77
C GLN A 310 0.56 11.05 -37.48
N ALA A 311 1.05 11.94 -36.59
CA ALA A 311 2.44 11.95 -36.15
C ALA A 311 2.78 10.79 -35.19
N GLU A 312 1.86 10.41 -34.29
CA GLU A 312 2.04 9.26 -33.40
C GLU A 312 2.18 7.94 -34.17
N LYS A 313 1.50 7.82 -35.31
CA LYS A 313 1.54 6.63 -36.17
C LYS A 313 2.89 6.41 -36.86
N GLU A 314 3.48 7.46 -37.44
CA GLU A 314 4.81 7.36 -38.06
C GLU A 314 5.91 7.08 -37.01
N LEU A 315 5.75 7.62 -35.79
CA LEU A 315 6.61 7.33 -34.65
C LEU A 315 6.52 5.86 -34.19
N ALA A 316 5.37 5.22 -34.33
CA ALA A 316 5.17 3.80 -33.97
C ALA A 316 5.87 2.86 -34.95
N ASP A 317 5.73 3.08 -36.27
CA ASP A 317 6.35 2.23 -37.30
C ASP A 317 7.89 2.28 -37.23
N ALA A 318 8.47 3.47 -37.00
CA ALA A 318 9.91 3.64 -36.82
C ALA A 318 10.46 2.88 -35.59
N ARG A 319 9.69 2.82 -34.49
CA ARG A 319 10.07 2.07 -33.27
C ARG A 319 10.08 0.56 -33.53
N LEU A 320 9.07 0.04 -34.23
CA LEU A 320 8.94 -1.38 -34.56
C LEU A 320 10.12 -1.89 -35.42
N GLN A 321 10.63 -1.05 -36.32
CA GLN A 321 11.76 -1.39 -37.18
C GLN A 321 13.11 -1.41 -36.42
N ILE A 322 13.29 -0.52 -35.44
CA ILE A 322 14.47 -0.49 -34.54
C ILE A 322 14.50 -1.72 -33.63
N GLU A 323 13.34 -2.21 -33.19
CA GLU A 323 13.24 -3.36 -32.27
C GLU A 323 13.69 -4.67 -32.94
N ARG A 324 13.22 -4.95 -34.17
CA ARG A 324 13.65 -6.13 -34.95
C ARG A 324 15.17 -6.20 -35.14
N LEU A 325 15.79 -5.08 -35.51
CA LEU A 325 17.25 -5.00 -35.71
C LEU A 325 18.05 -5.19 -34.42
N ARG A 326 17.44 -5.03 -33.24
CA ARG A 326 18.06 -5.34 -31.94
C ARG A 326 17.99 -6.83 -31.61
N GLU A 327 16.89 -7.51 -31.94
CA GLU A 327 16.75 -8.95 -31.71
C GLU A 327 17.77 -9.76 -32.53
N ASP A 328 17.98 -9.42 -33.80
CA ASP A 328 18.93 -10.13 -34.67
C ASP A 328 20.38 -9.97 -34.19
N VAL A 329 20.78 -8.76 -33.79
CA VAL A 329 22.11 -8.48 -33.20
C VAL A 329 22.34 -9.24 -31.88
N PHE A 330 21.28 -9.46 -31.09
CA PHE A 330 21.36 -10.25 -29.86
C PHE A 330 21.49 -11.76 -30.15
N ARG A 331 20.91 -12.23 -31.26
CA ARG A 331 20.92 -13.63 -31.72
C ARG A 331 22.34 -14.10 -32.05
N GLU A 332 23.02 -13.43 -32.98
CA GLU A 332 24.36 -13.82 -33.45
C GLU A 332 25.42 -13.80 -32.35
N ARG A 333 25.33 -12.81 -31.45
CA ARG A 333 26.28 -12.65 -30.34
C ARG A 333 26.31 -13.88 -29.43
N ARG A 334 25.14 -14.45 -29.15
CA ARG A 334 24.97 -15.58 -28.23
C ARG A 334 25.54 -16.89 -28.79
N GLU A 335 25.56 -17.07 -30.12
CA GLU A 335 26.19 -18.21 -30.77
C GLU A 335 27.73 -18.11 -30.72
N LYS A 336 28.29 -16.92 -30.96
CA LYS A 336 29.74 -16.65 -30.83
C LYS A 336 30.25 -16.94 -29.40
N GLU A 337 29.53 -16.46 -28.39
CA GLU A 337 29.88 -16.66 -26.98
C GLU A 337 29.88 -18.15 -26.57
N CYS A 338 29.03 -18.98 -27.19
CA CYS A 338 29.01 -20.43 -26.97
C CYS A 338 30.23 -21.15 -27.58
N GLN A 339 30.66 -20.76 -28.78
CA GLN A 339 31.84 -21.33 -29.44
C GLN A 339 33.14 -21.02 -28.68
N ILE A 340 33.24 -19.83 -28.09
CA ILE A 340 34.39 -19.39 -27.27
C ILE A 340 34.55 -20.27 -26.02
N GLN A 341 33.45 -20.70 -25.38
CA GLN A 341 33.50 -21.60 -24.22
C GLN A 341 34.01 -23.02 -24.54
N GLN A 342 33.94 -23.46 -25.80
CA GLN A 342 34.46 -24.77 -26.20
C GLN A 342 35.97 -24.75 -26.49
N PHE A 343 36.50 -23.61 -26.95
CA PHE A 343 37.91 -23.48 -27.32
C PHE A 343 38.88 -23.36 -26.12
N SER A 344 38.39 -22.94 -24.96
CA SER A 344 39.22 -22.63 -23.78
C SER A 344 39.71 -23.86 -22.98
N GLN A 345 39.21 -25.07 -23.29
CA GLN A 345 39.46 -26.26 -22.46
C GLN A 345 40.68 -27.11 -22.90
N GLN A 346 41.34 -26.82 -24.04
CA GLN A 346 41.98 -27.90 -24.81
C GLN A 346 43.51 -27.93 -24.92
N ASN A 347 44.26 -26.86 -24.63
CA ASN A 347 45.73 -26.86 -24.76
C ASN A 347 46.41 -26.31 -23.52
N VAL A 348 46.97 -27.23 -22.73
CA VAL A 348 47.51 -26.93 -21.40
C VAL A 348 48.60 -27.97 -21.04
N ALA A 349 49.68 -27.87 -21.82
CA ALA A 349 50.94 -28.62 -21.76
C ALA A 349 51.99 -27.77 -22.52
N ASP A 350 53.26 -27.69 -22.12
CA ASP A 350 54.04 -28.73 -21.44
C ASP A 350 55.05 -28.15 -20.41
N ARG A 351 55.22 -28.89 -19.30
CA ARG A 351 56.37 -28.87 -18.35
C ARG A 351 56.65 -27.64 -17.49
N LEU A 352 56.58 -26.41 -17.99
CA LEU A 352 56.44 -25.26 -17.07
C LEU A 352 54.99 -25.14 -16.62
N ASP A 353 54.07 -25.37 -17.57
CA ASP A 353 52.64 -25.39 -17.33
C ASP A 353 52.24 -26.47 -16.32
N ALA A 354 52.84 -27.66 -16.27
CA ALA A 354 52.41 -28.69 -15.30
C ALA A 354 52.41 -28.21 -13.82
N ALA A 355 53.35 -27.32 -13.45
CA ALA A 355 53.40 -26.71 -12.12
C ALA A 355 52.66 -25.36 -12.04
N LEU A 356 52.62 -24.59 -13.13
CA LEU A 356 51.89 -23.32 -13.18
C LEU A 356 50.38 -23.52 -13.34
N GLN A 357 49.91 -24.50 -14.10
CA GLN A 357 48.58 -25.14 -14.03
C GLN A 357 48.34 -25.81 -12.67
N GLY A 358 49.31 -26.56 -12.14
CA GLY A 358 49.16 -27.16 -10.81
C GLY A 358 48.78 -26.13 -9.74
N LYS A 359 49.16 -24.86 -9.96
CA LYS A 359 48.71 -23.69 -9.19
C LYS A 359 47.53 -22.94 -9.81
N LEU A 360 47.46 -22.75 -11.13
CA LEU A 360 46.46 -21.93 -11.84
C LEU A 360 45.16 -22.69 -12.09
N THR A 361 45.20 -23.97 -12.44
CA THR A 361 44.02 -24.86 -12.38
C THR A 361 43.55 -24.99 -10.94
N ALA A 362 44.43 -25.14 -9.94
CA ALA A 362 44.00 -25.14 -8.54
C ALA A 362 43.42 -23.78 -8.09
N GLU A 363 43.96 -22.65 -8.55
CA GLU A 363 43.47 -21.30 -8.25
C GLU A 363 42.22 -20.95 -9.05
N VAL A 364 42.06 -21.46 -10.28
CA VAL A 364 40.83 -21.34 -11.09
C VAL A 364 39.76 -22.28 -10.56
N GLU A 365 40.09 -23.48 -10.07
CA GLU A 365 39.17 -24.33 -9.33
C GLU A 365 38.78 -23.69 -8.00
N ARG A 366 39.71 -23.03 -7.28
CA ARG A 366 39.42 -22.25 -6.07
C ARG A 366 38.53 -21.05 -6.37
N LEU A 367 38.86 -20.24 -7.39
CA LEU A 367 38.07 -19.08 -7.82
C LEU A 367 36.76 -19.48 -8.49
N THR A 368 36.66 -20.67 -9.08
CA THR A 368 35.40 -21.24 -9.59
C THR A 368 34.59 -21.86 -8.47
N ALA A 369 35.20 -22.40 -7.43
CA ALA A 369 34.52 -22.82 -6.20
C ALA A 369 34.05 -21.60 -5.39
N GLU A 370 34.83 -20.52 -5.31
CA GLU A 370 34.44 -19.23 -4.76
C GLU A 370 33.32 -18.61 -5.61
N ASN A 371 33.42 -18.57 -6.94
CA ASN A 371 32.33 -18.07 -7.79
C ASN A 371 31.08 -18.97 -7.71
N ARG A 372 31.20 -20.30 -7.63
CA ARG A 372 30.05 -21.20 -7.40
C ARG A 372 29.47 -21.02 -5.99
N SER A 373 30.30 -20.73 -4.98
CA SER A 373 29.85 -20.43 -3.62
C SER A 373 29.18 -19.06 -3.54
N LEU A 374 29.71 -18.05 -4.25
CA LEU A 374 29.12 -16.72 -4.40
C LEU A 374 27.84 -16.76 -5.25
N SER A 375 27.77 -17.56 -6.30
CA SER A 375 26.54 -17.84 -7.05
C SER A 375 25.52 -18.57 -6.19
N ALA A 376 25.91 -19.59 -5.42
CA ALA A 376 25.00 -20.26 -4.47
C ALA A 376 24.58 -19.33 -3.30
N LEU A 377 25.41 -18.36 -2.93
CA LEU A 377 25.05 -17.28 -1.99
C LEU A 377 24.11 -16.25 -2.64
N LEU A 378 24.23 -15.97 -3.93
CA LEU A 378 23.36 -15.06 -4.68
C LEU A 378 22.01 -15.69 -5.00
N GLU A 379 22.00 -16.95 -5.44
CA GLU A 379 20.83 -17.84 -5.55
C GLU A 379 20.19 -18.02 -4.17
N GLY A 380 20.98 -18.22 -3.12
CA GLY A 380 20.50 -18.27 -1.73
C GLY A 380 19.87 -16.94 -1.28
N GLN A 381 20.46 -15.79 -1.63
CA GLN A 381 19.85 -14.48 -1.38
C GLN A 381 18.58 -14.25 -2.21
N GLN A 382 18.52 -14.72 -3.45
CA GLN A 382 17.33 -14.64 -4.29
C GLN A 382 16.22 -15.57 -3.76
N ALA A 383 16.54 -16.79 -3.36
CA ALA A 383 15.62 -17.72 -2.71
C ALA A 383 15.10 -17.16 -1.38
N LEU A 384 15.99 -16.63 -0.52
CA LEU A 384 15.61 -16.00 0.74
C LEU A 384 14.74 -14.75 0.52
N LYS A 385 15.05 -13.94 -0.51
CA LYS A 385 14.23 -12.79 -0.92
C LYS A 385 12.85 -13.24 -1.39
N THR A 386 12.76 -14.26 -2.24
CA THR A 386 11.49 -14.79 -2.74
C THR A 386 10.66 -15.40 -1.60
N ALA A 387 11.28 -16.16 -0.70
CA ALA A 387 10.63 -16.70 0.50
C ALA A 387 10.15 -15.59 1.46
N LEU A 388 10.91 -14.50 1.59
CA LEU A 388 10.54 -13.32 2.38
C LEU A 388 9.38 -12.54 1.73
N ASP A 389 9.39 -12.37 0.41
CA ASP A 389 8.32 -11.66 -0.32
C ASP A 389 7.03 -12.51 -0.39
N GLU A 390 7.14 -13.84 -0.47
CA GLU A 390 6.02 -14.75 -0.21
C GLU A 390 5.50 -14.65 1.24
N SER A 391 6.40 -14.58 2.23
CA SER A 391 6.03 -14.43 3.64
C SER A 391 5.25 -13.13 3.86
N LYS A 392 5.73 -12.01 3.31
CA LYS A 392 5.01 -10.72 3.32
C LYS A 392 3.62 -10.83 2.69
N LYS A 393 3.50 -11.50 1.53
CA LYS A 393 2.21 -11.69 0.87
C LYS A 393 1.25 -12.49 1.75
N LYS A 394 1.70 -13.64 2.27
CA LYS A 394 0.94 -14.46 3.22
C LYS A 394 0.52 -13.65 4.45
N CYS A 395 1.38 -12.80 5.00
CA CYS A 395 1.05 -11.89 6.11
C CYS A 395 0.02 -10.81 5.75
N ALA A 396 0.02 -10.29 4.51
CA ALA A 396 -0.99 -9.34 4.04
C ALA A 396 -2.37 -10.01 3.86
N ASP A 397 -2.40 -11.19 3.24
CA ASP A 397 -3.61 -12.03 3.15
C ASP A 397 -4.14 -12.37 4.57
N MET A 398 -3.24 -12.54 5.54
CA MET A 398 -3.56 -12.76 6.95
C MET A 398 -4.27 -11.59 7.62
N ALA A 399 -3.76 -10.37 7.41
CA ALA A 399 -4.33 -9.16 8.00
C ALA A 399 -5.78 -8.96 7.54
N PHE A 400 -6.07 -9.21 6.26
CA PHE A 400 -7.41 -9.14 5.69
C PHE A 400 -8.37 -10.18 6.31
N ILE A 401 -7.92 -11.41 6.55
CA ILE A 401 -8.75 -12.45 7.20
C ILE A 401 -8.98 -12.12 8.68
N LEU A 402 -7.98 -11.58 9.37
CA LEU A 402 -8.09 -11.05 10.73
C LEU A 402 -9.09 -9.90 10.83
N GLU A 403 -9.06 -8.94 9.91
CA GLU A 403 -9.94 -7.77 9.91
C GLU A 403 -11.40 -8.17 9.67
N ASN A 404 -11.68 -9.01 8.66
CA ASN A 404 -13.02 -9.52 8.38
C ASN A 404 -13.61 -10.33 9.55
N ALA A 405 -12.84 -11.25 10.13
CA ALA A 405 -13.32 -12.08 11.25
C ALA A 405 -13.60 -11.25 12.52
N ASN A 406 -12.81 -10.20 12.79
CA ASN A 406 -13.09 -9.28 13.89
C ASN A 406 -14.34 -8.43 13.63
N ALA A 407 -14.59 -8.01 12.38
CA ALA A 407 -15.81 -7.29 12.01
C ALA A 407 -17.08 -8.15 12.20
N GLU A 408 -17.06 -9.40 11.75
CA GLU A 408 -18.16 -10.36 11.91
C GLU A 408 -18.45 -10.66 13.39
N VAL A 409 -17.40 -10.93 14.18
CA VAL A 409 -17.52 -11.14 15.63
C VAL A 409 -18.03 -9.88 16.36
N ALA A 410 -17.68 -8.67 15.91
CA ALA A 410 -18.21 -7.42 16.45
C ALA A 410 -19.70 -7.21 16.10
N GLN A 411 -20.12 -7.55 14.87
CA GLN A 411 -21.53 -7.49 14.47
C GLN A 411 -22.39 -8.45 15.30
N LEU A 412 -21.97 -9.71 15.44
CA LEU A 412 -22.71 -10.72 16.23
C LEU A 412 -22.81 -10.32 17.72
N GLN A 413 -21.76 -9.70 18.28
CA GLN A 413 -21.81 -9.14 19.64
C GLN A 413 -22.81 -7.97 19.76
N ALA A 414 -22.90 -7.10 18.75
CA ALA A 414 -23.88 -6.00 18.73
C ALA A 414 -25.32 -6.53 18.59
N GLU A 415 -25.57 -7.55 17.77
CA GLU A 415 -26.88 -8.19 17.61
C GLU A 415 -27.31 -8.92 18.89
N ARG A 416 -26.43 -9.72 19.48
CA ARG A 416 -26.65 -10.37 20.79
C ARG A 416 -26.92 -9.36 21.91
N SER A 417 -26.30 -8.18 21.88
CA SER A 417 -26.55 -7.11 22.86
C SER A 417 -27.93 -6.47 22.69
N LYS A 418 -28.42 -6.30 21.45
CA LYS A 418 -29.79 -5.84 21.17
C LYS A 418 -30.83 -6.86 21.66
N LEU A 419 -30.59 -8.16 21.44
CA LEU A 419 -31.46 -9.23 21.98
C LEU A 419 -31.52 -9.21 23.50
N LEU A 420 -30.38 -9.09 24.19
CA LEU A 420 -30.34 -9.02 25.66
C LEU A 420 -31.15 -7.83 26.22
N ALA A 421 -31.09 -6.67 25.57
CA ALA A 421 -31.91 -5.51 25.94
C ALA A 421 -33.41 -5.79 25.79
N LYS A 422 -33.82 -6.47 24.71
CA LYS A 422 -35.23 -6.78 24.41
C LYS A 422 -35.80 -7.92 25.25
N ILE A 423 -34.99 -8.92 25.60
CA ILE A 423 -35.34 -9.95 26.59
C ILE A 423 -35.65 -9.28 27.93
N LYS A 424 -34.77 -8.37 28.38
CA LYS A 424 -34.94 -7.61 29.63
C LYS A 424 -36.20 -6.73 29.62
N GLU A 425 -36.50 -6.06 28.52
CA GLU A 425 -37.74 -5.29 28.31
C GLU A 425 -38.99 -6.18 28.49
N ILE A 426 -39.01 -7.36 27.85
CA ILE A 426 -40.13 -8.32 27.93
C ILE A 426 -40.27 -8.94 29.33
N ASP A 427 -39.18 -9.21 30.04
CA ASP A 427 -39.24 -9.71 31.43
C ASP A 427 -39.63 -8.62 32.44
N GLU A 428 -39.32 -7.33 32.18
CA GLU A 428 -39.82 -6.20 32.98
C GLU A 428 -41.33 -6.02 32.79
N ASP A 429 -41.82 -6.06 31.54
CA ASP A 429 -43.27 -6.10 31.23
C ASP A 429 -43.96 -7.31 31.87
N ARG A 430 -43.40 -8.52 31.71
CA ARG A 430 -43.92 -9.75 32.32
C ARG A 430 -43.97 -9.65 33.84
N THR A 431 -42.96 -9.07 34.47
CA THR A 431 -42.93 -8.80 35.92
C THR A 431 -44.03 -7.82 36.33
N GLN A 432 -44.41 -6.86 35.48
CA GLN A 432 -45.51 -5.95 35.74
C GLN A 432 -46.88 -6.64 35.56
N VAL A 433 -47.08 -7.43 34.51
CA VAL A 433 -48.33 -8.18 34.27
C VAL A 433 -48.54 -9.28 35.33
N LEU A 434 -47.49 -9.89 35.86
CA LEU A 434 -47.58 -10.81 37.01
C LEU A 434 -48.07 -10.12 38.29
N LYS A 435 -47.74 -8.84 38.52
CA LYS A 435 -48.32 -8.05 39.64
C LYS A 435 -49.81 -7.80 39.40
N LEU A 436 -50.22 -7.48 38.16
CA LEU A 436 -51.63 -7.37 37.80
C LEU A 436 -52.37 -8.69 38.02
N GLN A 437 -51.77 -9.84 37.71
CA GLN A 437 -52.36 -11.15 37.98
C GLN A 437 -52.60 -11.40 39.48
N GLU A 438 -51.70 -10.95 40.37
CA GLU A 438 -51.92 -11.03 41.82
C GLU A 438 -52.98 -10.02 42.30
N GLN A 439 -53.02 -8.82 41.74
CA GLN A 439 -54.09 -7.85 42.00
C GLN A 439 -55.45 -8.38 41.55
N ILE A 440 -55.55 -9.08 40.41
CA ILE A 440 -56.77 -9.77 39.97
C ILE A 440 -57.25 -10.76 41.03
N LYS A 441 -56.38 -11.57 41.65
CA LYS A 441 -56.78 -12.49 42.74
C LYS A 441 -57.37 -11.74 43.92
N GLN A 442 -56.70 -10.67 44.38
CA GLN A 442 -57.19 -9.87 45.51
C GLN A 442 -58.53 -9.18 45.18
N MET A 443 -58.67 -8.67 43.96
CA MET A 443 -59.92 -8.07 43.48
C MET A 443 -61.03 -9.11 43.24
N GLN A 444 -60.71 -10.34 42.84
CA GLN A 444 -61.66 -11.46 42.76
C GLN A 444 -62.16 -11.86 44.16
N ILE A 445 -61.28 -11.95 45.16
CA ILE A 445 -61.67 -12.18 46.55
C ILE A 445 -62.57 -11.04 47.05
N LYS A 446 -62.26 -9.79 46.71
CA LYS A 446 -63.10 -8.62 47.03
C LYS A 446 -64.44 -8.65 46.29
N GLN A 447 -64.46 -9.07 45.02
CA GLN A 447 -65.66 -9.22 44.20
C GLN A 447 -66.58 -10.30 44.78
N GLN A 448 -66.03 -11.47 45.10
CA GLN A 448 -66.74 -12.56 45.79
C GLN A 448 -67.26 -12.13 47.16
N GLY A 449 -66.48 -11.36 47.92
CA GLY A 449 -66.91 -10.77 49.20
C GLY A 449 -68.09 -9.79 49.03
N LEU A 450 -68.00 -8.85 48.10
CA LEU A 450 -69.10 -7.92 47.79
C LEU A 450 -70.34 -8.66 47.26
N GLN A 451 -70.15 -9.67 46.42
CA GLN A 451 -71.23 -10.45 45.83
C GLN A 451 -71.90 -11.35 46.87
N ALA A 452 -71.15 -11.90 47.83
CA ALA A 452 -71.70 -12.60 48.99
C ALA A 452 -72.41 -11.64 49.96
N GLU A 453 -71.91 -10.41 50.16
CA GLU A 453 -72.63 -9.41 50.95
C GLU A 453 -73.92 -8.98 50.24
N LEU A 454 -73.90 -8.77 48.92
CA LEU A 454 -75.08 -8.50 48.10
C LEU A 454 -76.09 -9.65 48.12
N THR A 455 -75.65 -10.90 48.00
CA THR A 455 -76.54 -12.07 48.14
C THR A 455 -77.16 -12.11 49.53
N LYS A 456 -76.37 -11.88 50.59
CA LYS A 456 -76.88 -11.81 51.97
C LYS A 456 -77.83 -10.63 52.19
N GLN A 457 -77.57 -9.47 51.59
CA GLN A 457 -78.47 -8.32 51.61
C GLN A 457 -79.76 -8.61 50.83
N ALA A 458 -79.69 -9.33 49.72
CA ALA A 458 -80.85 -9.77 48.93
C ALA A 458 -81.66 -10.86 49.65
N GLU A 459 -81.02 -11.80 50.36
CA GLU A 459 -81.69 -12.76 51.26
C GLU A 459 -82.37 -12.05 52.43
N GLN A 460 -81.70 -11.07 53.05
CA GLN A 460 -82.27 -10.22 54.10
C GLN A 460 -83.45 -9.41 53.56
N LEU A 461 -83.33 -8.82 52.37
CA LEU A 461 -84.42 -8.12 51.69
C LEU A 461 -85.56 -9.07 51.32
N ALA A 462 -85.33 -10.30 50.84
CA ALA A 462 -86.40 -11.25 50.52
C ALA A 462 -87.12 -11.78 51.77
N VAL A 463 -86.40 -11.99 52.88
CA VAL A 463 -87.00 -12.30 54.18
C VAL A 463 -87.79 -11.12 54.72
N GLN A 464 -87.28 -9.90 54.55
CA GLN A 464 -87.94 -8.68 54.97
C GLN A 464 -89.16 -8.38 54.10
N GLU A 465 -89.09 -8.44 52.76
CA GLU A 465 -90.22 -8.36 51.83
C GLU A 465 -91.30 -9.40 52.13
N LYS A 466 -90.93 -10.64 52.49
CA LYS A 466 -91.92 -11.64 52.90
C LYS A 466 -92.64 -11.20 54.18
N LYS A 467 -91.88 -10.76 55.19
CA LYS A 467 -92.41 -10.23 56.45
C LYS A 467 -93.23 -8.95 56.24
N ASP A 468 -92.84 -8.11 55.30
CA ASP A 468 -93.52 -6.87 54.93
C ASP A 468 -94.78 -7.14 54.11
N ASN A 469 -94.86 -8.25 53.36
CA ASN A 469 -96.11 -8.70 52.75
C ASN A 469 -97.07 -9.33 53.79
N GLU A 470 -96.53 -10.06 54.78
CA GLU A 470 -97.31 -10.52 55.95
C GLU A 470 -97.83 -9.32 56.77
N GLN A 471 -96.98 -8.32 57.02
CA GLN A 471 -97.36 -7.06 57.67
C GLN A 471 -98.22 -6.16 56.78
N LYS A 472 -98.16 -6.26 55.44
CA LYS A 472 -99.07 -5.55 54.51
C LYS A 472 -100.48 -6.11 54.56
N LEU A 473 -100.63 -7.42 54.73
CA LEU A 473 -101.91 -8.06 55.01
C LEU A 473 -102.48 -7.56 56.35
N GLN A 474 -101.61 -7.38 57.36
CA GLN A 474 -101.93 -6.78 58.65
C GLN A 474 -102.32 -5.29 58.53
N LEU A 475 -101.61 -4.52 57.70
CA LEU A 475 -101.86 -3.11 57.40
C LEU A 475 -103.21 -2.89 56.70
N GLN A 476 -103.72 -3.86 55.93
CA GLN A 476 -105.08 -3.77 55.40
C GLN A 476 -106.12 -3.82 56.52
N SER A 477 -105.95 -4.69 57.54
CA SER A 477 -106.81 -4.66 58.74
C SER A 477 -106.61 -3.40 59.59
N GLN A 478 -105.38 -2.85 59.64
CA GLN A 478 -105.13 -1.57 60.32
C GLN A 478 -105.70 -0.37 59.57
N ALA A 479 -105.89 -0.42 58.24
CA ALA A 479 -106.59 0.62 57.48
C ALA A 479 -108.11 0.63 57.77
N GLU A 480 -108.70 -0.56 57.98
CA GLU A 480 -110.06 -0.70 58.50
C GLU A 480 -110.16 -0.19 59.95
N GLN A 481 -109.15 -0.45 60.78
CA GLN A 481 -109.05 0.16 62.13
C GLN A 481 -108.85 1.68 62.07
N LEU A 482 -108.09 2.23 61.12
CA LEU A 482 -107.89 3.69 60.98
C LEU A 482 -109.19 4.41 60.60
N THR A 483 -109.97 3.85 59.68
CA THR A 483 -111.32 4.37 59.37
C THR A 483 -112.33 4.10 60.49
N ALA A 484 -112.10 3.11 61.35
CA ALA A 484 -112.82 2.95 62.61
C ALA A 484 -112.38 3.98 63.67
N MET A 485 -111.10 4.34 63.77
CA MET A 485 -110.58 5.38 64.67
C MET A 485 -111.14 6.75 64.30
N GLU A 486 -111.17 7.10 63.01
CA GLU A 486 -111.76 8.37 62.56
C GLU A 486 -113.24 8.46 62.96
N LYS A 487 -114.00 7.35 62.83
CA LYS A 487 -115.38 7.25 63.31
C LYS A 487 -115.49 7.29 64.84
N GLN A 488 -114.61 6.60 65.58
CA GLN A 488 -114.63 6.55 67.04
C GLN A 488 -114.23 7.90 67.65
N ALA A 489 -113.25 8.60 67.09
CA ALA A 489 -112.85 9.94 67.53
C ALA A 489 -113.91 11.01 67.19
N ALA A 490 -114.63 10.86 66.07
CA ALA A 490 -115.81 11.67 65.78
C ALA A 490 -116.96 11.37 66.76
N LEU A 491 -117.22 10.09 67.04
CA LEU A 491 -118.25 9.65 67.99
C LEU A 491 -117.94 10.10 69.43
N VAL A 492 -116.68 10.01 69.89
CA VAL A 492 -116.26 10.56 71.19
C VAL A 492 -116.63 12.03 71.29
N LYS A 493 -116.29 12.86 70.30
CA LYS A 493 -116.65 14.29 70.29
C LYS A 493 -118.17 14.52 70.28
N GLU A 494 -118.93 13.67 69.60
CA GLU A 494 -120.39 13.76 69.58
C GLU A 494 -120.99 13.39 70.95
N LEU A 495 -120.47 12.35 71.60
CA LEU A 495 -120.89 11.94 72.95
C LEU A 495 -120.42 12.91 74.05
N GLU A 496 -119.24 13.52 73.93
CA GLU A 496 -118.77 14.62 74.81
C GLU A 496 -119.75 15.79 74.78
N VAL A 497 -120.23 16.18 73.58
CA VAL A 497 -121.25 17.22 73.41
C VAL A 497 -122.60 16.80 74.00
N GLN A 498 -123.01 15.53 73.82
CA GLN A 498 -124.26 15.02 74.42
C GLN A 498 -124.20 14.99 75.96
N ILE A 499 -123.08 14.57 76.56
CA ILE A 499 -122.86 14.64 78.01
C ILE A 499 -122.95 16.08 78.52
N GLN A 500 -122.38 17.03 77.80
CA GLN A 500 -122.40 18.45 78.19
C GLN A 500 -123.82 19.04 78.09
N GLN A 501 -124.60 18.65 77.09
CA GLN A 501 -126.02 18.99 76.98
C GLN A 501 -126.85 18.35 78.11
N LEU A 502 -126.72 17.04 78.32
CA LEU A 502 -127.39 16.30 79.40
C LEU A 502 -127.07 16.89 80.77
N SER A 503 -125.80 17.12 81.09
CA SER A 503 -125.37 17.72 82.37
C SER A 503 -126.00 19.10 82.61
N THR A 504 -126.19 19.89 81.54
CA THR A 504 -126.89 21.17 81.59
C THR A 504 -128.39 20.99 81.85
N GLU A 505 -129.05 20.01 81.19
CA GLU A 505 -130.47 19.73 81.42
C GLU A 505 -130.73 19.09 82.79
N THR A 506 -129.90 18.15 83.27
CA THR A 506 -129.95 17.60 84.62
C THR A 506 -129.87 18.73 85.66
N SER A 507 -128.95 19.68 85.47
CA SER A 507 -128.82 20.86 86.34
C SER A 507 -130.06 21.75 86.30
N ARG A 508 -130.67 21.96 85.12
CA ARG A 508 -131.91 22.75 84.95
C ARG A 508 -133.09 22.06 85.64
N LEU A 509 -133.29 20.77 85.38
CA LEU A 509 -134.32 19.94 86.01
C LEU A 509 -134.15 19.87 87.53
N GLN A 510 -132.92 19.94 88.04
CA GLN A 510 -132.66 19.95 89.48
C GLN A 510 -133.08 21.28 90.14
N SER A 511 -132.90 22.42 89.46
CA SER A 511 -133.47 23.70 89.89
C SER A 511 -134.99 23.68 89.81
N GLU A 512 -135.56 23.28 88.67
CA GLU A 512 -137.01 23.24 88.45
C GLU A 512 -137.73 22.33 89.48
N ASN A 513 -137.12 21.19 89.85
CA ASN A 513 -137.62 20.34 90.93
C ASN A 513 -137.59 21.01 92.31
N ALA A 514 -136.57 21.82 92.61
CA ALA A 514 -136.48 22.56 93.88
C ALA A 514 -137.51 23.69 93.94
N ASP A 515 -137.65 24.45 92.84
CA ASP A 515 -138.63 25.54 92.72
C ASP A 515 -140.08 25.01 92.82
N LEU A 516 -140.41 23.90 92.14
CA LEU A 516 -141.71 23.23 92.22
C LEU A 516 -142.00 22.65 93.61
N SER A 517 -140.99 22.03 94.27
CA SER A 517 -141.15 21.53 95.64
C SER A 517 -141.46 22.67 96.63
N THR A 518 -140.77 23.80 96.49
CA THR A 518 -140.96 25.00 97.33
C THR A 518 -142.34 25.64 97.10
N LEU A 519 -142.84 25.63 95.87
CA LEU A 519 -144.20 26.07 95.55
C LEU A 519 -145.27 25.21 96.22
N LEU A 520 -145.13 23.88 96.17
CA LEU A 520 -146.06 22.92 96.77
C LEU A 520 -146.26 23.15 98.27
N GLU A 521 -145.17 23.35 99.03
CA GLU A 521 -145.23 23.60 100.48
C GLU A 521 -145.92 24.93 100.86
N SER A 522 -146.04 25.88 99.92
CA SER A 522 -146.57 27.24 100.18
C SER A 522 -148.03 27.44 99.79
N SER A 523 -148.67 26.49 99.11
CA SER A 523 -150.07 26.61 98.66
C SER A 523 -151.05 26.05 99.70
N HIS A 524 -152.02 26.85 100.14
CA HIS A 524 -153.10 26.44 101.04
C HIS A 524 -154.46 26.97 100.55
N VAL A 525 -155.48 26.10 100.57
CA VAL A 525 -156.90 26.38 100.22
C VAL A 525 -157.18 26.64 98.73
N ASP A 526 -156.74 25.74 97.85
CA ASP A 526 -157.54 25.33 96.67
C ASP A 526 -157.12 23.92 96.22
N SER A 527 -158.02 22.92 96.32
CA SER A 527 -157.62 21.51 96.12
C SER A 527 -157.35 21.15 94.66
N GLY A 528 -157.84 21.94 93.70
CA GLY A 528 -157.64 21.66 92.27
C GLY A 528 -156.22 21.90 91.76
N LYS A 529 -155.37 22.62 92.53
CA LYS A 529 -154.00 22.98 92.10
C LYS A 529 -152.89 22.09 92.67
N VAL A 530 -153.15 21.40 93.78
CA VAL A 530 -152.12 20.56 94.43
C VAL A 530 -151.86 19.31 93.58
N GLU A 531 -152.93 18.65 93.12
CA GLU A 531 -152.87 17.40 92.35
C GLU A 531 -152.16 17.57 90.99
N GLU A 532 -152.30 18.74 90.34
CA GLU A 532 -151.61 19.11 89.10
C GLU A 532 -150.09 19.36 89.32
N LEU A 533 -149.72 19.96 90.46
CA LEU A 533 -148.32 20.20 90.82
C LEU A 533 -147.59 18.92 91.24
N GLU A 534 -148.23 18.02 91.98
CA GLU A 534 -147.62 16.74 92.40
C GLU A 534 -147.32 15.83 91.19
N LEU A 535 -148.23 15.74 90.22
CA LEU A 535 -148.00 15.02 88.96
C LEU A 535 -146.83 15.62 88.17
N THR A 536 -146.73 16.95 88.10
CA THR A 536 -145.65 17.66 87.39
C THR A 536 -144.28 17.43 88.06
N LEU A 537 -144.23 17.47 89.39
CA LEU A 537 -143.01 17.21 90.16
C LEU A 537 -142.54 15.75 90.02
N LEU A 538 -143.47 14.79 89.89
CA LEU A 538 -143.13 13.38 89.71
C LEU A 538 -142.51 13.11 88.33
N ASP A 539 -143.02 13.72 87.26
CA ASP A 539 -142.40 13.66 85.92
C ASP A 539 -140.98 14.25 85.93
N HIS A 540 -140.81 15.45 86.50
CA HIS A 540 -139.51 16.11 86.58
C HIS A 540 -138.47 15.34 87.42
N LYS A 541 -138.89 14.58 88.46
CA LYS A 541 -137.97 13.70 89.21
C LYS A 541 -137.56 12.46 88.42
N ASN A 542 -138.51 11.81 87.75
CA ASN A 542 -138.21 10.65 86.89
C ASN A 542 -137.25 11.02 85.75
N ARG A 543 -137.48 12.18 85.11
CA ARG A 543 -136.62 12.69 84.03
C ARG A 543 -135.22 13.10 84.49
N HIS A 544 -135.08 13.64 85.71
CA HIS A 544 -133.76 13.90 86.29
C HIS A 544 -132.97 12.60 86.52
N SER A 545 -133.60 11.59 87.14
CA SER A 545 -132.95 10.31 87.42
C SER A 545 -132.48 9.61 86.13
N GLN A 546 -133.33 9.60 85.10
CA GLN A 546 -132.98 9.04 83.78
C GLN A 546 -131.78 9.79 83.16
N ALA A 547 -131.78 11.13 83.20
CA ALA A 547 -130.69 11.95 82.66
C ALA A 547 -129.37 11.80 83.43
N MET A 548 -129.36 11.35 84.69
CA MET A 548 -128.13 10.98 85.40
C MET A 548 -127.59 9.61 84.96
N GLU A 549 -128.44 8.58 84.88
CA GLU A 549 -128.02 7.24 84.45
C GLU A 549 -127.47 7.24 83.01
N ASP A 550 -128.11 7.99 82.10
CA ASP A 550 -127.61 8.17 80.74
C ASP A 550 -126.27 8.93 80.69
N ASN A 551 -126.00 9.84 81.63
CA ASN A 551 -124.73 10.58 81.69
C ASN A 551 -123.56 9.70 82.16
N GLU A 552 -123.74 8.93 83.25
CA GLU A 552 -122.71 8.02 83.74
C GLU A 552 -122.36 6.92 82.72
N ARG A 553 -123.36 6.40 81.99
CA ARG A 553 -123.11 5.42 80.91
C ARG A 553 -122.20 6.00 79.83
N LEU A 554 -122.51 7.19 79.33
CA LEU A 554 -121.74 7.84 78.26
C LEU A 554 -120.31 8.20 78.69
N GLN A 555 -120.09 8.60 79.95
CA GLN A 555 -118.74 8.84 80.48
C GLN A 555 -117.87 7.58 80.45
N SER A 556 -118.43 6.41 80.80
CA SER A 556 -117.71 5.13 80.74
C SER A 556 -117.38 4.72 79.29
N GLU A 557 -118.29 4.98 78.36
CA GLU A 557 -118.15 4.65 76.94
C GLU A 557 -117.02 5.47 76.27
N ILE A 558 -116.93 6.77 76.55
CA ILE A 558 -115.83 7.64 76.09
C ILE A 558 -114.48 7.20 76.67
N GLN A 559 -114.42 6.79 77.95
CA GLN A 559 -113.17 6.36 78.56
C GLN A 559 -112.58 5.12 77.88
N GLN A 560 -113.43 4.17 77.44
CA GLN A 560 -113.01 2.99 76.70
C GLN A 560 -112.53 3.35 75.28
N LEU A 561 -113.25 4.24 74.59
CA LEU A 561 -112.90 4.69 73.22
C LEU A 561 -111.55 5.42 73.18
N ASN A 562 -111.26 6.29 74.16
CA ASN A 562 -109.98 7.00 74.24
C ASN A 562 -108.77 6.08 74.52
N GLN A 563 -108.97 4.98 75.27
CA GLN A 563 -107.93 3.96 75.46
C GLN A 563 -107.65 3.19 74.15
N ALA A 564 -108.68 2.85 73.39
CA ALA A 564 -108.53 2.20 72.08
C ALA A 564 -107.79 3.10 71.08
N LEU A 565 -108.12 4.39 71.04
CA LEU A 565 -107.48 5.37 70.14
C LEU A 565 -105.96 5.48 70.41
N THR A 566 -105.58 5.60 71.68
CA THR A 566 -104.18 5.73 72.12
C THR A 566 -103.34 4.50 71.76
N ALA A 567 -103.92 3.29 71.80
CA ALA A 567 -103.22 2.08 71.41
C ALA A 567 -102.86 2.07 69.92
N ALA A 568 -103.81 2.44 69.06
CA ALA A 568 -103.64 2.38 67.61
C ALA A 568 -102.72 3.49 67.03
N GLU A 569 -102.65 4.67 67.64
CA GLU A 569 -101.67 5.71 67.25
C GLU A 569 -100.22 5.22 67.34
N ASN A 570 -99.90 4.39 68.34
CA ASN A 570 -98.57 3.81 68.52
C ASN A 570 -98.23 2.79 67.43
N GLU A 571 -99.21 2.05 66.92
CA GLU A 571 -99.00 1.11 65.81
C GLU A 571 -98.64 1.87 64.51
N VAL A 572 -99.33 2.97 64.22
CA VAL A 572 -99.09 3.80 63.02
C VAL A 572 -97.66 4.37 62.96
N MET A 573 -97.04 4.70 64.10
CA MET A 573 -95.62 5.12 64.10
C MET A 573 -94.67 3.99 63.68
N GLY A 574 -94.91 2.75 64.14
CA GLY A 574 -94.09 1.60 63.80
C GLY A 574 -94.04 1.31 62.29
N VAL A 575 -95.11 1.64 61.56
CA VAL A 575 -95.19 1.50 60.09
C VAL A 575 -94.22 2.44 59.37
N ARG A 576 -94.09 3.69 59.83
CA ARG A 576 -93.21 4.69 59.20
C ARG A 576 -91.74 4.33 59.40
N ASP A 577 -91.40 3.82 60.59
CA ASP A 577 -90.07 3.34 60.94
C ASP A 577 -89.62 2.15 60.08
N LEU A 578 -90.55 1.28 59.68
CA LEU A 578 -90.28 0.17 58.75
C LEU A 578 -90.04 0.66 57.33
N ALA A 579 -90.87 1.58 56.82
CA ALA A 579 -90.73 2.13 55.48
C ALA A 579 -89.39 2.86 55.25
N GLN A 580 -88.91 3.64 56.23
CA GLN A 580 -87.60 4.28 56.14
C GLN A 580 -86.46 3.26 56.03
N ARG A 581 -86.51 2.18 56.83
CA ARG A 581 -85.48 1.13 56.82
C ARG A 581 -85.43 0.38 55.49
N GLN A 582 -86.57 0.16 54.82
CA GLN A 582 -86.60 -0.45 53.48
C GLN A 582 -85.79 0.38 52.45
N GLU A 583 -86.02 1.69 52.40
CA GLU A 583 -85.32 2.56 51.45
C GLU A 583 -83.82 2.68 51.79
N ASP A 584 -83.46 2.72 53.09
CA ASP A 584 -82.06 2.68 53.54
C ASP A 584 -81.33 1.40 53.07
N TYR A 585 -81.99 0.22 53.15
CA TYR A 585 -81.45 -1.04 52.63
C TYR A 585 -81.31 -1.02 51.10
N LYS A 586 -82.31 -0.50 50.38
CA LYS A 586 -82.29 -0.39 48.92
C LYS A 586 -81.17 0.50 48.42
N VAL A 587 -81.01 1.70 49.00
CA VAL A 587 -79.91 2.63 48.68
C VAL A 587 -78.53 2.03 49.02
N LYS A 588 -78.44 1.16 50.04
CA LYS A 588 -77.21 0.41 50.32
C LYS A 588 -76.91 -0.64 49.23
N ALA A 589 -77.91 -1.43 48.84
CA ALA A 589 -77.76 -2.46 47.81
C ALA A 589 -77.40 -1.87 46.43
N GLU A 590 -78.02 -0.75 46.04
CA GLU A 590 -77.69 -0.02 44.80
C GLU A 590 -76.22 0.42 44.77
N LYS A 591 -75.70 1.00 45.86
CA LYS A 591 -74.28 1.39 45.99
C LYS A 591 -73.33 0.19 45.93
N SER A 592 -73.68 -0.92 46.57
CA SER A 592 -72.89 -2.17 46.49
C SER A 592 -72.90 -2.77 45.07
N ASN A 593 -74.03 -2.71 44.35
CA ASN A 593 -74.11 -3.12 42.94
C ASN A 593 -73.26 -2.23 42.02
N GLU A 594 -73.26 -0.91 42.22
CA GLU A 594 -72.41 -0.01 41.43
C GLU A 594 -70.92 -0.30 41.66
N GLN A 595 -70.51 -0.53 42.91
CA GLN A 595 -69.14 -0.95 43.24
C GLN A 595 -68.77 -2.30 42.60
N LEU A 596 -69.69 -3.27 42.61
CA LEU A 596 -69.49 -4.57 41.96
C LEU A 596 -69.32 -4.41 40.44
N SER A 597 -70.12 -3.56 39.80
CA SER A 597 -70.05 -3.29 38.36
C SER A 597 -68.71 -2.67 37.96
N ARG A 598 -68.26 -1.63 38.67
CA ARG A 598 -66.95 -0.99 38.46
C ARG A 598 -65.79 -1.98 38.63
N LEU A 599 -65.79 -2.74 39.73
CA LEU A 599 -64.76 -3.75 40.02
C LEU A 599 -64.73 -4.87 38.98
N THR A 600 -65.88 -5.24 38.41
CA THR A 600 -65.98 -6.24 37.34
C THR A 600 -65.36 -5.72 36.03
N SER A 601 -65.61 -4.45 35.68
CA SER A 601 -65.00 -3.82 34.50
C SER A 601 -63.48 -3.65 34.62
N GLU A 602 -62.96 -3.36 35.82
CA GLU A 602 -61.51 -3.32 36.08
C GLU A 602 -60.88 -4.72 35.98
N LEU A 603 -61.54 -5.74 36.55
CA LEU A 603 -61.12 -7.14 36.45
C LEU A 603 -61.03 -7.63 34.99
N ASP A 604 -62.03 -7.35 34.16
CA ASP A 604 -62.02 -7.76 32.75
C ASP A 604 -61.01 -6.98 31.90
N SER A 605 -60.61 -5.77 32.32
CA SER A 605 -59.51 -5.03 31.70
C SER A 605 -58.16 -5.72 31.97
N TYR A 606 -57.84 -5.99 33.25
CA TYR A 606 -56.56 -6.63 33.60
C TYR A 606 -56.47 -8.10 33.14
N ARG A 607 -57.60 -8.83 33.03
CA ARG A 607 -57.60 -10.18 32.45
C ARG A 607 -57.02 -10.22 31.04
N LYS A 608 -57.39 -9.25 30.19
CA LYS A 608 -56.90 -9.15 28.81
C LYS A 608 -55.40 -8.86 28.72
N GLU A 609 -54.81 -8.23 29.74
CA GLU A 609 -53.35 -8.08 29.82
C GLU A 609 -52.67 -9.37 30.29
N VAL A 610 -53.25 -10.07 31.27
CA VAL A 610 -52.75 -11.36 31.76
C VAL A 610 -52.85 -12.46 30.68
N GLU A 611 -53.84 -12.39 29.80
CA GLU A 611 -53.95 -13.26 28.61
C GLU A 611 -52.77 -13.14 27.63
N ARG A 612 -51.96 -12.07 27.72
CA ARG A 612 -50.75 -11.88 26.89
C ARG A 612 -49.52 -12.63 27.42
N ILE A 613 -49.50 -13.07 28.68
CA ILE A 613 -48.34 -13.77 29.29
C ILE A 613 -47.85 -14.95 28.44
N PRO A 614 -48.71 -15.87 27.94
CA PRO A 614 -48.25 -17.03 27.17
C PRO A 614 -47.68 -16.68 25.78
N GLU A 615 -48.05 -15.52 25.23
CA GLU A 615 -47.46 -14.99 23.99
C GLU A 615 -46.10 -14.35 24.27
N MET A 616 -46.01 -13.54 25.33
CA MET A 616 -44.75 -12.95 25.81
C MET A 616 -43.72 -14.03 26.15
N GLU A 617 -44.12 -15.13 26.80
CA GLU A 617 -43.25 -16.27 27.12
C GLU A 617 -42.76 -17.01 25.87
N ARG A 618 -43.61 -17.16 24.83
CA ARG A 618 -43.19 -17.73 23.53
C ARG A 618 -42.19 -16.83 22.81
N ILE A 619 -42.42 -15.51 22.82
CA ILE A 619 -41.52 -14.53 22.20
C ILE A 619 -40.19 -14.52 22.94
N ASN A 620 -40.19 -14.49 24.28
CA ASN A 620 -38.96 -14.47 25.06
C ASN A 620 -38.15 -15.77 24.84
N ALA A 621 -38.79 -16.94 24.89
CA ALA A 621 -38.15 -18.22 24.62
C ALA A 621 -37.59 -18.35 23.18
N ALA A 622 -38.14 -17.63 22.20
CA ALA A 622 -37.58 -17.56 20.85
C ALA A 622 -36.35 -16.63 20.79
N LEU A 623 -36.40 -15.48 21.48
CA LEU A 623 -35.26 -14.55 21.59
C LEU A 623 -34.10 -15.14 22.39
N GLU A 624 -34.38 -15.93 23.43
CA GLU A 624 -33.37 -16.68 24.18
C GLU A 624 -32.66 -17.74 23.33
N ARG A 625 -33.39 -18.48 22.49
CA ARG A 625 -32.77 -19.40 21.53
C ARG A 625 -31.86 -18.65 20.57
N GLN A 626 -32.34 -17.57 19.95
CA GLN A 626 -31.51 -16.79 19.02
C GLN A 626 -30.27 -16.17 19.71
N ARG A 627 -30.39 -15.75 21.00
CA ARG A 627 -29.26 -15.30 21.83
C ARG A 627 -28.21 -16.40 22.00
N ASP A 628 -28.66 -17.64 22.19
CA ASP A 628 -27.79 -18.79 22.44
C ASP A 628 -27.19 -19.34 21.13
N ASP A 629 -27.94 -19.36 20.04
CA ASP A 629 -27.45 -19.62 18.67
C ASP A 629 -26.29 -18.66 18.33
N TYR A 630 -26.47 -17.35 18.57
CA TYR A 630 -25.40 -16.36 18.40
C TYR A 630 -24.23 -16.55 19.38
N ALA A 631 -24.48 -17.03 20.61
CA ALA A 631 -23.41 -17.30 21.56
C ALA A 631 -22.54 -18.50 21.12
N GLU A 632 -23.17 -19.57 20.64
CA GLU A 632 -22.50 -20.74 20.09
C GLU A 632 -21.76 -20.40 18.79
N ALA A 633 -22.35 -19.59 17.90
CA ALA A 633 -21.69 -19.06 16.71
C ALA A 633 -20.43 -18.23 17.05
N ILE A 634 -20.50 -17.35 18.06
CA ILE A 634 -19.33 -16.56 18.53
C ILE A 634 -18.24 -17.48 19.12
N VAL A 635 -18.61 -18.55 19.83
CA VAL A 635 -17.64 -19.53 20.36
C VAL A 635 -17.01 -20.35 19.22
N SER A 636 -17.79 -20.78 18.24
CA SER A 636 -17.34 -21.51 17.06
C SER A 636 -16.37 -20.68 16.22
N LEU A 637 -16.74 -19.43 15.87
CA LEU A 637 -15.88 -18.49 15.16
C LEU A 637 -14.58 -18.22 15.92
N LYS A 638 -14.63 -17.99 17.25
CA LYS A 638 -13.42 -17.84 18.06
C LYS A 638 -12.55 -19.10 18.06
N SER A 639 -13.13 -20.29 18.09
CA SER A 639 -12.39 -21.56 18.05
C SER A 639 -11.71 -21.77 16.69
N GLN A 640 -12.43 -21.56 15.59
CA GLN A 640 -11.87 -21.59 14.24
C GLN A 640 -10.75 -20.56 14.06
N HIS A 641 -10.96 -19.33 14.55
CA HIS A 641 -9.96 -18.27 14.49
C HIS A 641 -8.73 -18.57 15.35
N GLN A 642 -8.90 -19.21 16.51
CA GLN A 642 -7.78 -19.66 17.35
C GLN A 642 -7.02 -20.83 16.70
N GLN A 643 -7.71 -21.78 16.04
CA GLN A 643 -7.08 -22.83 15.24
C GLN A 643 -6.31 -22.24 14.04
N TYR A 644 -6.85 -21.20 13.41
CA TYR A 644 -6.19 -20.48 12.32
C TYR A 644 -4.93 -19.73 12.80
N ILE A 645 -5.00 -19.05 13.95
CA ILE A 645 -3.83 -18.42 14.60
C ILE A 645 -2.77 -19.46 14.95
N GLU A 646 -3.13 -20.60 15.55
CA GLU A 646 -2.15 -21.62 15.93
C GLU A 646 -1.55 -22.32 14.70
N GLY A 647 -2.36 -22.56 13.65
CA GLY A 647 -1.88 -23.04 12.35
C GLY A 647 -0.90 -22.06 11.69
N MET A 648 -1.17 -20.76 11.79
CA MET A 648 -0.28 -19.70 11.31
C MET A 648 0.99 -19.55 12.14
N ARG A 649 0.89 -19.71 13.45
CA ARG A 649 2.05 -19.79 14.34
C ARG A 649 2.93 -20.97 13.96
N LEU A 650 2.37 -22.15 13.75
CA LEU A 650 3.10 -23.33 13.29
C LEU A 650 3.75 -23.09 11.92
N LEU A 651 3.05 -22.45 10.98
CA LEU A 651 3.61 -22.08 9.67
C LEU A 651 4.79 -21.09 9.80
N HIS A 652 4.69 -20.10 10.70
CA HIS A 652 5.75 -19.12 10.94
C HIS A 652 6.94 -19.72 11.71
N GLU A 653 6.70 -20.56 12.73
CA GLU A 653 7.74 -21.31 13.41
C GLU A 653 8.45 -22.27 12.45
N GLN A 654 7.75 -22.88 11.50
CA GLN A 654 8.38 -23.71 10.48
C GLN A 654 9.18 -22.86 9.48
N GLN A 655 8.63 -21.76 8.97
CA GLN A 655 9.37 -20.85 8.08
C GLN A 655 10.60 -20.24 8.77
N GLN A 656 10.53 -19.99 10.08
CA GLN A 656 11.69 -19.58 10.89
C GLN A 656 12.75 -20.69 10.97
N ARG A 657 12.35 -21.94 11.26
CA ARG A 657 13.28 -23.10 11.26
C ARG A 657 13.93 -23.32 9.89
N ASP A 658 13.17 -23.17 8.80
CA ASP A 658 13.68 -23.32 7.44
C ASP A 658 14.68 -22.20 7.10
N ASN A 659 14.38 -20.95 7.49
CA ASN A 659 15.30 -19.81 7.38
C ASN A 659 16.56 -20.00 8.25
N GLU A 660 16.43 -20.52 9.47
CA GLU A 660 17.56 -20.80 10.37
C GLU A 660 18.44 -21.92 9.82
N GLN A 661 17.87 -22.98 9.24
CA GLN A 661 18.60 -24.04 8.55
C GLN A 661 19.33 -23.50 7.30
N GLN A 662 18.68 -22.68 6.48
CA GLN A 662 19.33 -22.02 5.35
C GLN A 662 20.45 -21.08 5.80
N MET A 663 20.25 -20.31 6.87
CA MET A 663 21.28 -19.43 7.42
C MET A 663 22.46 -20.22 8.00
N GLN A 664 22.22 -21.33 8.71
CA GLN A 664 23.29 -22.22 9.17
C GLN A 664 24.02 -22.86 7.98
N PHE A 665 23.34 -23.29 6.93
CA PHE A 665 23.95 -23.81 5.70
C PHE A 665 24.83 -22.76 5.00
N LEU A 666 24.38 -21.50 4.92
CA LEU A 666 25.16 -20.40 4.36
C LEU A 666 26.36 -20.02 5.23
N ILE A 667 26.23 -20.08 6.57
CA ILE A 667 27.35 -19.88 7.51
C ILE A 667 28.37 -21.01 7.40
N GLN A 668 27.90 -22.27 7.35
CA GLN A 668 28.73 -23.47 7.14
C GLN A 668 29.52 -23.36 5.83
N LYS A 669 28.84 -23.08 4.71
CA LYS A 669 29.45 -22.76 3.40
C LYS A 669 30.48 -21.64 3.48
N LYS A 670 30.19 -20.59 4.26
CA LYS A 670 31.10 -19.45 4.42
C LYS A 670 32.33 -19.80 5.24
N MET A 671 32.21 -20.59 6.31
CA MET A 671 33.34 -21.11 7.08
C MET A 671 34.20 -22.07 6.25
N GLU A 672 33.58 -22.95 5.45
CA GLU A 672 34.26 -23.80 4.47
C GLU A 672 35.04 -22.96 3.44
N SER A 673 34.48 -21.83 2.98
CA SER A 673 35.19 -20.91 2.07
C SER A 673 36.29 -20.06 2.74
N LEU A 674 36.31 -19.96 4.07
CA LEU A 674 37.30 -19.18 4.83
C LEU A 674 38.51 -20.02 5.28
N ALA A 675 38.37 -21.34 5.40
CA ALA A 675 39.48 -22.23 5.76
C ALA A 675 40.71 -22.13 4.80
N PRO A 676 40.57 -21.97 3.47
CA PRO A 676 41.70 -21.77 2.57
C PRO A 676 42.41 -20.41 2.73
N LEU A 677 41.71 -19.40 3.26
CA LEU A 677 42.22 -18.02 3.31
C LEU A 677 43.38 -17.87 4.30
N GLN A 678 43.33 -18.56 5.45
CA GLN A 678 44.45 -18.63 6.38
C GLN A 678 45.67 -19.35 5.76
N ALA A 679 45.45 -20.42 4.99
CA ALA A 679 46.50 -21.15 4.29
C ALA A 679 47.07 -20.42 3.05
N ASN A 680 46.43 -19.33 2.60
CA ASN A 680 46.95 -18.47 1.54
C ASN A 680 47.83 -17.34 2.07
N GLN A 681 47.65 -16.92 3.32
CA GLN A 681 48.54 -15.93 3.98
C GLN A 681 49.99 -16.46 4.02
N GLU A 682 50.21 -17.67 4.53
CA GLU A 682 51.54 -18.30 4.57
C GLU A 682 52.19 -18.51 3.19
N LYS A 683 51.39 -18.59 2.12
CA LYS A 683 51.89 -18.69 0.74
C LYS A 683 52.28 -17.33 0.19
N LEU A 684 51.53 -16.28 0.53
CA LEU A 684 51.84 -14.91 0.13
C LEU A 684 53.16 -14.46 0.77
N ASP A 685 53.35 -14.73 2.06
CA ASP A 685 54.58 -14.37 2.78
C ASP A 685 55.82 -15.05 2.16
N LYS A 686 55.72 -16.34 1.80
CA LYS A 686 56.79 -17.09 1.09
C LYS A 686 57.01 -16.62 -0.35
N LEU A 687 55.97 -16.14 -1.04
CA LEU A 687 56.13 -15.55 -2.38
C LEU A 687 56.81 -14.17 -2.32
N ILE A 688 56.61 -13.41 -1.25
CA ILE A 688 57.35 -12.17 -0.97
C ILE A 688 58.83 -12.48 -0.67
N GLU A 689 59.10 -13.52 0.13
CA GLU A 689 60.46 -14.02 0.40
C GLU A 689 61.19 -14.40 -0.91
N TYR A 690 60.58 -15.26 -1.74
CA TYR A 690 61.16 -15.63 -3.05
C TYR A 690 61.29 -14.46 -4.02
N ARG A 691 60.38 -13.48 -4.01
CA ARG A 691 60.48 -12.27 -4.84
C ARG A 691 61.75 -11.48 -4.49
N ASN A 692 62.03 -11.30 -3.20
CA ASN A 692 63.20 -10.56 -2.74
C ASN A 692 64.52 -11.25 -3.15
N ASP A 693 64.57 -12.59 -3.09
CA ASP A 693 65.72 -13.36 -3.60
C ASP A 693 65.87 -13.27 -5.14
N ILE A 694 64.76 -13.28 -5.88
CA ILE A 694 64.78 -13.13 -7.35
C ILE A 694 65.24 -11.72 -7.76
N GLU A 695 64.75 -10.66 -7.12
CA GLU A 695 65.20 -9.28 -7.39
C GLU A 695 66.70 -9.10 -7.12
N LYS A 696 67.22 -9.75 -6.08
CA LYS A 696 68.65 -9.81 -5.75
C LYS A 696 69.48 -10.52 -6.84
N ILE A 697 69.01 -11.66 -7.34
CA ILE A 697 69.64 -12.40 -8.45
C ILE A 697 69.57 -11.63 -9.79
N TYR A 698 68.50 -10.87 -10.02
CA TYR A 698 68.40 -10.01 -11.21
C TYR A 698 69.35 -8.80 -11.13
N ALA A 699 69.50 -8.16 -9.96
CA ALA A 699 70.49 -7.10 -9.77
C ALA A 699 71.92 -7.57 -10.08
N GLU A 700 72.24 -8.83 -9.80
CA GLU A 700 73.52 -9.47 -10.15
C GLU A 700 73.68 -9.83 -11.66
N ARG A 701 72.58 -9.85 -12.44
CA ARG A 701 72.56 -10.34 -13.84
C ARG A 701 72.21 -9.32 -14.92
N THR A 702 71.54 -8.21 -14.60
CA THR A 702 71.11 -7.18 -15.57
C THR A 702 72.21 -6.67 -16.52
N PRO A 703 73.52 -6.60 -16.17
CA PRO A 703 74.57 -6.20 -17.11
C PRO A 703 74.77 -7.10 -18.36
N LEU A 704 74.07 -8.24 -18.49
CA LEU A 704 74.40 -9.30 -19.45
C LEU A 704 73.48 -9.40 -20.70
N LEU A 705 72.43 -8.59 -20.85
CA LEU A 705 71.28 -8.92 -21.74
C LEU A 705 70.84 -7.89 -22.81
N ASN A 706 71.41 -6.68 -22.86
CA ASN A 706 70.92 -5.60 -23.73
C ASN A 706 71.30 -5.79 -25.22
N ASN A 707 70.65 -6.70 -25.97
CA ASN A 707 71.21 -7.28 -27.21
C ASN A 707 70.40 -7.21 -28.54
N LEU A 708 69.52 -8.17 -28.87
CA LEU A 708 69.24 -8.52 -30.28
C LEU A 708 67.80 -8.98 -30.61
N GLN A 709 66.90 -8.04 -30.94
CA GLN A 709 65.57 -8.28 -31.58
C GLN A 709 65.31 -7.08 -32.56
N GLY A 710 64.20 -6.70 -33.23
CA GLY A 710 62.73 -6.97 -33.23
C GLY A 710 62.14 -7.17 -34.63
N THR A 711 61.11 -6.39 -35.10
CA THR A 711 60.38 -6.37 -36.44
C THR A 711 58.89 -6.84 -36.39
N GLN A 712 57.82 -6.50 -37.14
CA GLN A 712 57.16 -5.52 -38.08
C GLN A 712 55.67 -5.92 -38.18
N GLY A 713 54.57 -5.15 -38.06
CA GLY A 713 53.26 -5.88 -38.09
C GLY A 713 51.90 -5.27 -38.41
N VAL A 714 51.80 -4.02 -38.82
CA VAL A 714 50.60 -3.24 -38.46
C VAL A 714 50.28 -2.15 -39.49
N GLU A 715 50.67 -2.31 -40.75
CA GLU A 715 50.55 -1.21 -41.70
C GLU A 715 49.30 -1.32 -42.59
N GLN A 716 48.09 -0.96 -42.13
CA GLN A 716 46.89 -0.93 -43.04
C GLN A 716 45.63 -0.30 -42.48
N ILE A 717 45.65 -0.13 -41.17
CA ILE A 717 44.51 -0.41 -40.35
C ILE A 717 43.60 0.82 -40.24
N GLN A 718 44.26 1.94 -40.45
CA GLN A 718 43.80 3.29 -40.48
C GLN A 718 42.96 3.58 -41.74
N ASP A 719 43.17 2.84 -42.84
CA ASP A 719 42.39 2.99 -44.09
C ASP A 719 40.88 2.79 -43.87
N LYS A 720 40.47 2.06 -42.82
CA LYS A 720 39.05 1.78 -42.51
C LYS A 720 38.40 2.76 -41.50
N LYS A 721 39.16 3.68 -40.90
CA LYS A 721 38.65 4.75 -40.02
C LYS A 721 38.07 5.91 -40.85
N ALA A 722 38.84 6.35 -41.85
CA ALA A 722 38.50 7.38 -42.84
C ALA A 722 37.03 7.37 -43.31
N ALA A 723 36.57 6.22 -43.83
CA ALA A 723 35.24 6.08 -44.43
C ALA A 723 34.06 6.30 -43.46
N LEU A 724 34.30 6.27 -42.15
CA LEU A 724 33.24 6.37 -41.13
C LEU A 724 33.02 7.82 -40.63
N GLU A 725 33.96 8.73 -40.89
CA GLU A 725 33.88 10.13 -40.44
C GLU A 725 33.08 11.03 -41.40
N ASP A 726 33.17 10.78 -42.71
CA ASP A 726 32.47 11.58 -43.74
C ASP A 726 30.94 11.45 -43.68
N LEU A 727 30.41 10.26 -43.36
CA LEU A 727 28.97 10.02 -43.27
C LEU A 727 28.31 10.74 -42.07
N ASN A 728 29.01 10.86 -40.94
CA ASN A 728 28.52 11.56 -39.76
C ASN A 728 28.40 13.09 -40.01
N ARG A 729 29.25 13.64 -40.88
CA ARG A 729 29.28 15.06 -41.26
C ARG A 729 27.98 15.49 -41.95
N GLN A 730 27.50 14.67 -42.89
CA GLN A 730 26.32 14.96 -43.70
C GLN A 730 25.02 14.96 -42.88
N LEU A 731 24.94 14.12 -41.84
CA LEU A 731 23.80 14.10 -40.89
C LEU A 731 23.74 15.35 -40.01
N ALA A 732 24.89 15.95 -39.65
CA ALA A 732 24.93 17.15 -38.83
C ALA A 732 24.43 18.40 -39.58
N GLU A 733 24.74 18.53 -40.87
CA GLU A 733 24.28 19.67 -41.68
C GLU A 733 22.76 19.68 -41.93
N PHE A 734 22.12 18.51 -41.94
CA PHE A 734 20.67 18.39 -42.14
C PHE A 734 19.88 18.95 -40.95
N ASN A 735 20.27 18.62 -39.71
CA ASN A 735 19.57 19.07 -38.50
C ASN A 735 19.60 20.60 -38.32
N ASN A 736 20.68 21.27 -38.73
CA ASN A 736 20.85 22.71 -38.56
C ASN A 736 19.98 23.56 -39.52
N ARG A 737 19.28 22.96 -40.49
CA ARG A 737 18.39 23.68 -41.43
C ARG A 737 16.91 23.63 -41.06
N SER A 738 16.56 22.96 -39.96
CA SER A 738 15.16 22.74 -39.53
C SER A 738 14.73 23.62 -38.35
N LEU A 739 15.49 24.68 -38.04
CA LEU A 739 15.32 25.55 -36.86
C LEU A 739 15.40 27.05 -37.21
N SER A 740 14.97 27.43 -38.42
CA SER A 740 14.91 28.82 -38.93
C SER A 740 13.56 29.14 -39.57
#